data_AF-A0AAC8Q4B8-F1
#
_entry.id   AF-A0AAC8Q4B8-F1
#
_cell.length_a   1.000
_cell.length_b   1.000
_cell.length_c   1.000
_cell.angle_alpha   90.00
_cell.angle_beta   90.00
_cell.angle_gamma   90.00
#
_symmetry.space_group_name_H-M   'P 1'
#
loop_
_entity.id
_entity.type
_entity.pdbx_description
1 polymer ?
#
loop_
_entity_poly.entity_id
_entity_poly.type
_entity_poly.pdbx_seq_one_letter_code
_entity_poly.pdbx_strand_id
1 'polypeptide(L)'
;MSARLARGAIMAAALVPFVLALLPAAALAQPRWAPQVTWNTYLGGAETDTAEGITTNERGDVFVTGSTNSLAFLNSTGLPSLTTNRDAYVARVSTDGETLAWVRVFGSADTDGDSGMRVARGPGGTLYVVGKIRSTLDASSGAGHTYGAYAAGGSDAFLAQVSEADGTLNWFMFLGGSSSDEGLDLAVDTVNHRVYVAGKTASDDFPRQTGRYIRADVSDAFVTRVDVSADNVPAILWSRLIGSSEIDEGFAVALDGSSLFLGGIIGSNDIKLTVDKFRSTFHSGSDDGFVTKLHADTGEVEWLFYVGGNGKDDVRDLLVRGDTRELIVVGNTDSSNFAAGDGSGDVYVFRLESTGGSIAGTVQALGRAGSLDETAGQAAIDVKHNVFIGGSTRSSKDFATLEGWDTEYSGASEGFVAMWFPGEETPYWISYLGGSNALEGGAESVRGVDAGPLGMLTLSGSSFAADLMRVESGFDREASEKENGFLFRVATDSSGPRAGTVNLARNSEGHMTATWSGFVDDETDVVGYEWAISTKGGAEPEVPFQFADFVTTTVTASEVAEPGTTYYAHVRAINAVGGRSPTIASTGFTVPVPVPVPGGGDGGTGTGGEGEGEGEVLSPLGWGCGSTGGGGVAGALGLLALALLSSRRPRVARVRGPE
;
A
#
# COMPACT_ATOMS: atom_id res chain seq x y z
N MET A 1 3.52 74.70 22.08
CA MET A 1 4.75 75.28 22.65
C MET A 1 5.85 74.25 22.48
N SER A 2 6.64 74.34 21.41
CA SER A 2 8.03 74.87 21.39
C SER A 2 9.04 73.95 22.10
N ALA A 3 10.19 73.53 21.56
CA ALA A 3 10.82 73.72 20.26
C ALA A 3 12.10 72.84 20.22
N ARG A 4 12.42 72.32 19.03
CA ARG A 4 13.75 72.23 18.37
C ARG A 4 14.90 71.49 19.07
N LEU A 5 15.53 70.59 18.31
CA LEU A 5 16.81 70.91 17.65
C LEU A 5 17.02 70.06 16.38
N ALA A 6 17.68 70.68 15.41
CA ALA A 6 17.81 70.28 14.03
C ALA A 6 19.29 70.22 13.62
N ARG A 7 19.52 69.63 12.43
CA ARG A 7 20.72 69.67 11.57
C ARG A 7 21.77 68.58 11.86
N GLY A 8 22.35 67.89 10.87
CA GLY A 8 22.34 68.12 9.42
C GLY A 8 22.92 66.93 8.65
N ALA A 9 22.68 66.95 7.34
CA ALA A 9 23.09 65.96 6.36
C ALA A 9 24.56 66.11 5.93
N ILE A 10 25.23 64.98 5.62
CA ILE A 10 26.31 64.90 4.62
C ILE A 10 26.16 63.57 3.86
N MET A 11 26.13 63.66 2.53
CA MET A 11 26.17 62.55 1.56
C MET A 11 27.46 61.73 1.67
N ALA A 12 27.36 60.42 1.49
CA ALA A 12 28.42 59.62 0.89
C ALA A 12 27.79 58.51 0.03
N ALA A 13 27.76 58.75 -1.28
CA ALA A 13 27.62 57.69 -2.26
C ALA A 13 28.93 56.89 -2.29
N ALA A 14 28.85 55.58 -2.03
CA ALA A 14 29.93 54.66 -2.30
C ALA A 14 29.35 53.36 -2.85
N LEU A 15 29.85 53.01 -4.03
CA LEU A 15 29.53 51.84 -4.82
C LEU A 15 29.55 50.56 -3.98
N VAL A 16 28.48 49.76 -4.07
CA VAL A 16 28.56 48.33 -3.75
C VAL A 16 28.82 47.60 -5.07
N PRO A 17 29.96 46.91 -5.24
CA PRO A 17 30.20 46.13 -6.43
C PRO A 17 29.28 44.91 -6.41
N PHE A 18 28.63 44.69 -7.55
CA PHE A 18 27.98 43.44 -7.94
C PHE A 18 29.00 42.30 -7.81
N VAL A 19 28.95 41.55 -6.71
CA VAL A 19 29.55 40.22 -6.66
C VAL A 19 28.50 39.28 -7.26
N LEU A 20 28.58 39.12 -8.58
CA LEU A 20 27.99 37.98 -9.26
C LEU A 20 28.81 36.76 -8.85
N ALA A 21 28.54 36.24 -7.66
CA ALA A 21 29.01 34.92 -7.28
C ALA A 21 28.25 33.93 -8.16
N LEU A 22 28.90 33.48 -9.23
CA LEU A 22 28.69 32.16 -9.79
C LEU A 22 28.94 31.16 -8.66
N LEU A 23 27.92 30.92 -7.85
CA LEU A 23 27.80 29.64 -7.18
C LEU A 23 27.85 28.60 -8.30
N PRO A 24 28.64 27.52 -8.20
CA PRO A 24 28.30 26.36 -9.00
C PRO A 24 26.83 26.09 -8.69
N ALA A 25 26.03 25.82 -9.72
CA ALA A 25 24.79 25.12 -9.50
C ALA A 25 25.19 23.82 -8.78
N ALA A 26 25.25 23.87 -7.45
CA ALA A 26 24.82 22.75 -6.65
C ALA A 26 23.48 22.44 -7.29
N ALA A 27 23.44 21.36 -8.06
CA ALA A 27 22.20 20.69 -8.33
C ALA A 27 21.58 20.56 -6.93
N LEU A 28 20.64 21.45 -6.62
CA LEU A 28 19.79 21.30 -5.47
C LEU A 28 19.24 19.90 -5.69
N ALA A 29 19.70 18.96 -4.87
CA ALA A 29 19.19 17.61 -4.91
C ALA A 29 17.67 17.80 -4.83
N GLN A 30 16.98 17.50 -5.92
CA GLN A 30 15.53 17.49 -5.92
C GLN A 30 15.15 16.63 -4.69
N PRO A 31 14.28 17.12 -3.79
CA PRO A 31 13.87 16.31 -2.64
C PRO A 31 13.43 14.94 -3.19
N ARG A 32 14.07 13.88 -2.70
CA ARG A 32 13.99 12.53 -3.30
C ARG A 32 12.62 11.88 -3.11
N TRP A 33 11.83 12.38 -2.17
CA TRP A 33 10.51 11.88 -1.84
C TRP A 33 9.60 13.09 -1.68
N ALA A 34 8.59 13.18 -2.53
CA ALA A 34 7.55 14.21 -2.49
C ALA A 34 6.19 13.50 -2.38
N PRO A 35 5.78 13.08 -1.17
CA PRO A 35 4.52 12.38 -1.02
C PRO A 35 3.36 13.32 -1.38
N GLN A 36 2.39 12.82 -2.14
CA GLN A 36 1.25 13.63 -2.58
C GLN A 36 -0.06 12.86 -2.50
N VAL A 37 -1.09 13.52 -1.97
CA VAL A 37 -2.46 13.02 -2.01
C VAL A 37 -2.93 13.01 -3.47
N THR A 38 -3.22 11.82 -3.97
CA THR A 38 -3.74 11.60 -5.34
C THR A 38 -5.25 11.70 -5.38
N TRP A 39 -5.92 11.16 -4.36
CA TRP A 39 -7.33 11.37 -4.10
C TRP A 39 -7.63 11.18 -2.62
N ASN A 40 -8.72 11.77 -2.15
CA ASN A 40 -9.28 11.51 -0.84
C ASN A 40 -10.82 11.64 -0.90
N THR A 41 -11.54 11.05 0.03
CA THR A 41 -13.02 11.07 0.08
C THR A 41 -13.49 10.86 1.52
N TYR A 42 -14.65 11.41 1.87
CA TYR A 42 -15.36 10.96 3.06
C TYR A 42 -16.00 9.59 2.80
N LEU A 43 -16.31 8.88 3.87
CA LEU A 43 -16.96 7.58 3.87
C LEU A 43 -17.96 7.50 5.02
N GLY A 44 -19.23 7.32 4.66
CA GLY A 44 -20.33 7.30 5.62
C GLY A 44 -21.58 7.96 5.05
N GLY A 45 -22.38 8.52 5.94
CA GLY A 45 -23.59 9.26 5.66
C GLY A 45 -23.80 10.43 6.65
N ALA A 46 -25.05 10.67 7.02
CA ALA A 46 -25.44 11.82 7.83
C ALA A 46 -25.18 11.66 9.34
N GLU A 47 -24.82 10.46 9.79
CA GLU A 47 -24.57 10.12 11.19
C GLU A 47 -23.10 9.81 11.45
N THR A 48 -22.74 9.41 12.67
CA THR A 48 -21.36 9.04 13.01
C THR A 48 -20.92 7.79 12.26
N ASP A 49 -19.80 7.89 11.57
CA ASP A 49 -19.18 6.81 10.80
C ASP A 49 -17.67 6.80 11.07
N THR A 50 -17.09 5.60 11.16
CA THR A 50 -15.63 5.43 11.29
C THR A 50 -15.11 4.48 10.22
N ALA A 51 -13.87 4.68 9.80
CA ALA A 51 -13.11 3.73 9.00
C ALA A 51 -11.92 3.23 9.82
N GLU A 52 -11.87 1.92 10.04
CA GLU A 52 -10.91 1.23 10.89
C GLU A 52 -9.86 0.57 9.98
N GLY A 53 -9.81 -0.76 9.94
CA GLY A 53 -8.92 -1.51 9.05
C GLY A 53 -9.21 -1.33 7.56
N ILE A 54 -8.13 -1.40 6.78
CA ILE A 54 -8.10 -1.20 5.34
C ILE A 54 -7.15 -2.19 4.68
N THR A 55 -7.44 -2.58 3.44
CA THR A 55 -6.54 -3.36 2.59
C THR A 55 -6.81 -3.05 1.12
N THR A 56 -5.82 -3.26 0.24
CA THR A 56 -6.00 -3.07 -1.21
C THR A 56 -5.71 -4.34 -2.00
N ASN A 57 -6.28 -4.43 -3.21
CA ASN A 57 -5.92 -5.47 -4.17
C ASN A 57 -4.87 -4.98 -5.17
N GLU A 58 -4.41 -5.89 -6.03
CA GLU A 58 -3.38 -5.62 -7.04
C GLU A 58 -3.84 -4.60 -8.09
N ARG A 59 -5.15 -4.36 -8.22
CA ARG A 59 -5.73 -3.33 -9.11
C ARG A 59 -5.80 -1.95 -8.45
N GLY A 60 -5.52 -1.87 -7.14
CA GLY A 60 -5.62 -0.65 -6.35
C GLY A 60 -7.02 -0.37 -5.80
N ASP A 61 -7.99 -1.27 -5.95
CA ASP A 61 -9.27 -1.11 -5.25
C ASP A 61 -9.06 -1.18 -3.74
N VAL A 62 -9.82 -0.36 -3.02
CA VAL A 62 -9.72 -0.22 -1.57
C VAL A 62 -10.86 -0.98 -0.92
N PHE A 63 -10.53 -1.82 0.06
CA PHE A 63 -11.48 -2.48 0.94
C PHE A 63 -11.29 -1.96 2.36
N VAL A 64 -12.37 -1.51 2.98
CA VAL A 64 -12.34 -0.85 4.27
C VAL A 64 -13.46 -1.38 5.15
N THR A 65 -13.17 -1.56 6.43
CA THR A 65 -14.15 -1.93 7.44
C THR A 65 -14.23 -0.87 8.52
N GLY A 66 -15.34 -0.84 9.25
CA GLY A 66 -15.48 0.10 10.36
C GLY A 66 -16.85 0.01 11.00
N SER A 67 -17.33 1.14 11.49
CA SER A 67 -18.66 1.26 12.10
C SER A 67 -19.46 2.40 11.51
N THR A 68 -20.79 2.24 11.49
CA THR A 68 -21.72 3.22 10.94
C THR A 68 -22.97 3.33 11.80
N ASN A 69 -23.40 4.56 12.06
CA ASN A 69 -24.75 4.86 12.57
C ASN A 69 -25.68 5.34 11.42
N SER A 70 -25.14 5.42 10.21
CA SER A 70 -25.80 6.00 9.04
C SER A 70 -26.68 4.97 8.34
N LEU A 71 -27.93 5.36 8.08
CA LEU A 71 -28.90 4.50 7.36
C LEU A 71 -28.56 4.30 5.87
N ALA A 72 -27.70 5.16 5.32
CA ALA A 72 -27.31 5.14 3.92
C ALA A 72 -25.95 5.79 3.73
N PHE A 73 -25.16 5.24 2.81
CA PHE A 73 -23.91 5.84 2.33
C PHE A 73 -24.17 6.52 0.98
N LEU A 74 -23.47 7.62 0.70
CA LEU A 74 -23.57 8.32 -0.58
C LEU A 74 -23.31 7.36 -1.75
N ASN A 75 -24.19 7.38 -2.76
CA ASN A 75 -24.10 6.57 -3.98
C ASN A 75 -24.09 5.03 -3.77
N SER A 76 -24.38 4.53 -2.57
CA SER A 76 -24.47 3.08 -2.32
C SER A 76 -25.73 2.47 -2.95
N THR A 77 -25.57 1.33 -3.63
CA THR A 77 -26.70 0.52 -4.12
C THR A 77 -26.82 -0.75 -3.29
N GLY A 78 -27.74 -0.74 -2.33
CA GLY A 78 -28.17 -1.96 -1.63
C GLY A 78 -27.60 -2.16 -0.22
N LEU A 79 -27.94 -1.25 0.70
CA LEU A 79 -27.92 -1.59 2.11
C LEU A 79 -29.24 -2.30 2.50
N PRO A 80 -29.18 -3.47 3.16
CA PRO A 80 -30.32 -3.96 3.90
C PRO A 80 -30.57 -2.97 5.05
N SER A 81 -31.76 -2.37 5.05
CA SER A 81 -32.11 -1.33 6.02
C SER A 81 -31.91 -1.80 7.46
N LEU A 82 -30.97 -1.21 8.20
CA LEU A 82 -30.89 -1.27 9.65
C LEU A 82 -30.53 0.10 10.26
N THR A 83 -30.87 0.24 11.54
CA THR A 83 -31.46 1.42 12.21
C THR A 83 -30.42 2.42 12.75
N THR A 84 -30.84 3.39 13.57
CA THR A 84 -30.03 4.50 14.14
C THR A 84 -28.92 4.07 15.12
N ASN A 85 -28.51 2.81 15.15
CA ASN A 85 -27.54 2.25 16.09
C ASN A 85 -26.23 1.92 15.36
N ARG A 86 -25.15 1.71 16.11
CA ARG A 86 -23.80 1.46 15.57
C ARG A 86 -23.67 0.05 15.05
N ASP A 87 -23.59 -0.08 13.72
CA ASP A 87 -23.41 -1.32 12.97
C ASP A 87 -22.00 -1.46 12.40
N ALA A 88 -21.51 -2.69 12.24
CA ALA A 88 -20.25 -2.96 11.53
C ALA A 88 -20.47 -2.88 10.01
N TYR A 89 -19.47 -2.46 9.23
CA TYR A 89 -19.55 -2.57 7.77
C TYR A 89 -18.24 -2.99 7.13
N VAL A 90 -18.32 -3.43 5.87
CA VAL A 90 -17.22 -3.51 4.92
C VAL A 90 -17.65 -2.89 3.59
N ALA A 91 -16.75 -2.14 2.97
CA ALA A 91 -17.01 -1.43 1.72
C ALA A 91 -15.88 -1.63 0.72
N ARG A 92 -16.21 -1.47 -0.56
CA ARG A 92 -15.23 -1.40 -1.66
C ARG A 92 -15.31 -0.07 -2.36
N VAL A 93 -14.18 0.62 -2.48
CA VAL A 93 -14.01 1.86 -3.24
C VAL A 93 -13.08 1.59 -4.42
N SER A 94 -13.39 2.17 -5.58
CA SER A 94 -12.58 2.06 -6.79
C SER A 94 -11.18 2.66 -6.59
N THR A 95 -10.21 2.19 -7.37
CA THR A 95 -8.81 2.66 -7.31
C THR A 95 -8.61 4.16 -7.51
N ASP A 96 -9.54 4.84 -8.17
CA ASP A 96 -9.53 6.28 -8.40
C ASP A 96 -10.28 7.08 -7.33
N GLY A 97 -10.91 6.40 -6.36
CA GLY A 97 -11.71 7.02 -5.31
C GLY A 97 -13.07 7.56 -5.77
N GLU A 98 -13.43 7.43 -7.04
CA GLU A 98 -14.63 8.07 -7.61
C GLU A 98 -15.90 7.22 -7.51
N THR A 99 -15.79 5.95 -7.08
CA THR A 99 -16.95 5.04 -6.98
C THR A 99 -16.91 4.19 -5.71
N LEU A 100 -17.94 4.35 -4.87
CA LEU A 100 -18.29 3.39 -3.83
C LEU A 100 -19.02 2.20 -4.47
N ALA A 101 -18.29 1.13 -4.79
CA ALA A 101 -18.79 0.02 -5.59
C ALA A 101 -19.85 -0.81 -4.85
N TRP A 102 -19.63 -1.08 -3.57
CA TRP A 102 -20.59 -1.74 -2.70
C TRP A 102 -20.27 -1.46 -1.23
N VAL A 103 -21.29 -1.58 -0.38
CA VAL A 103 -21.19 -1.60 1.08
C VAL A 103 -22.00 -2.77 1.61
N ARG A 104 -21.51 -3.40 2.68
CA ARG A 104 -22.14 -4.51 3.37
C ARG A 104 -22.10 -4.24 4.87
N VAL A 105 -23.27 -4.27 5.50
CA VAL A 105 -23.44 -3.97 6.91
C VAL A 105 -23.72 -5.27 7.65
N PHE A 106 -23.09 -5.44 8.81
CA PHE A 106 -23.28 -6.53 9.74
C PHE A 106 -23.82 -5.96 11.04
N GLY A 107 -24.88 -6.58 11.57
CA GLY A 107 -25.48 -6.17 12.82
C GLY A 107 -26.96 -6.46 12.87
N SER A 108 -27.63 -5.82 13.82
CA SER A 108 -29.08 -5.91 14.03
C SER A 108 -29.65 -4.57 14.46
N ALA A 109 -30.94 -4.37 14.27
CA ALA A 109 -31.61 -3.14 14.68
C ALA A 109 -31.60 -2.90 16.21
N ASP A 110 -31.42 -3.93 17.02
CA ASP A 110 -31.87 -3.95 18.40
C ASP A 110 -30.80 -3.61 19.45
N THR A 111 -29.52 -3.47 19.04
CA THR A 111 -28.39 -3.29 19.98
C THR A 111 -27.30 -2.40 19.40
N ASP A 112 -26.60 -1.66 20.27
CA ASP A 112 -25.47 -0.81 19.92
C ASP A 112 -24.12 -1.52 20.06
N GLY A 113 -23.13 -1.10 19.27
CA GLY A 113 -21.72 -1.41 19.54
C GLY A 113 -21.06 -2.38 18.55
N ASP A 114 -21.71 -2.71 17.45
CA ASP A 114 -21.13 -3.54 16.39
C ASP A 114 -20.05 -2.74 15.65
N SER A 115 -18.91 -3.36 15.38
CA SER A 115 -17.79 -2.69 14.70
C SER A 115 -16.91 -3.68 13.99
N GLY A 116 -16.62 -3.43 12.72
CA GLY A 116 -15.51 -4.08 12.03
C GLY A 116 -14.20 -3.42 12.43
N MET A 117 -13.19 -4.23 12.76
CA MET A 117 -11.88 -3.76 13.24
C MET A 117 -10.82 -3.93 12.16
N ARG A 118 -10.73 -5.11 11.54
CA ARG A 118 -9.75 -5.39 10.47
C ARG A 118 -10.36 -6.14 9.32
N VAL A 119 -9.79 -5.90 8.14
CA VAL A 119 -10.09 -6.61 6.90
C VAL A 119 -8.78 -7.03 6.26
N ALA A 120 -8.69 -8.29 5.83
CA ALA A 120 -7.57 -8.77 5.03
C ALA A 120 -8.04 -9.64 3.86
N ARG A 121 -7.21 -9.71 2.83
CA ARG A 121 -7.49 -10.49 1.63
C ARG A 121 -7.16 -11.97 1.82
N GLY A 122 -7.99 -12.80 1.23
CA GLY A 122 -7.83 -14.25 1.11
C GLY A 122 -7.69 -14.69 -0.35
N PRO A 123 -7.47 -15.99 -0.58
CA PRO A 123 -7.32 -16.52 -1.94
C PRO A 123 -8.63 -16.40 -2.74
N GLY A 124 -8.52 -16.17 -4.05
CA GLY A 124 -9.67 -16.25 -4.96
C GLY A 124 -10.63 -15.06 -4.91
N GLY A 125 -10.19 -13.90 -4.41
CA GLY A 125 -11.03 -12.70 -4.33
C GLY A 125 -12.01 -12.72 -3.16
N THR A 126 -11.56 -13.26 -2.02
CA THR A 126 -12.31 -13.24 -0.75
C THR A 126 -11.68 -12.25 0.20
N LEU A 127 -12.49 -11.60 1.02
CA LEU A 127 -12.08 -10.81 2.18
C LEU A 127 -12.44 -11.57 3.45
N TYR A 128 -11.58 -11.46 4.45
CA TYR A 128 -11.88 -11.82 5.82
C TYR A 128 -12.02 -10.56 6.64
N VAL A 129 -13.11 -10.44 7.41
CA VAL A 129 -13.37 -9.30 8.28
C VAL A 129 -13.50 -9.81 9.71
N VAL A 130 -12.80 -9.15 10.64
CA VAL A 130 -12.92 -9.38 12.08
C VAL A 130 -13.46 -8.13 12.75
N GLY A 131 -14.15 -8.33 13.86
CA GLY A 131 -14.55 -7.24 14.73
C GLY A 131 -15.30 -7.75 15.94
N LYS A 132 -16.21 -6.91 16.44
CA LYS A 132 -17.13 -7.25 17.51
C LYS A 132 -18.57 -7.03 17.11
N ILE A 133 -19.45 -7.87 17.66
CA ILE A 133 -20.90 -7.81 17.44
C ILE A 133 -21.62 -8.06 18.77
N ARG A 134 -22.52 -7.18 19.16
CA ARG A 134 -23.36 -7.27 20.37
C ARG A 134 -24.78 -7.77 20.03
N SER A 135 -24.91 -8.42 18.88
CA SER A 135 -26.19 -8.71 18.25
C SER A 135 -26.20 -10.07 17.56
N THR A 136 -27.39 -10.64 17.39
CA THR A 136 -27.58 -11.69 16.37
C THR A 136 -27.55 -11.06 15.00
N LEU A 137 -26.97 -11.74 14.02
CA LEU A 137 -26.96 -11.23 12.65
C LEU A 137 -28.40 -11.22 12.07
N ASP A 138 -28.88 -10.07 11.62
CA ASP A 138 -30.21 -9.98 10.98
C ASP A 138 -30.24 -10.81 9.68
N ALA A 139 -31.39 -11.41 9.36
CA ALA A 139 -31.63 -12.08 8.09
C ALA A 139 -31.40 -11.16 6.88
N SER A 140 -31.52 -9.84 7.06
CA SER A 140 -31.24 -8.84 6.04
C SER A 140 -29.75 -8.69 5.69
N SER A 141 -28.83 -9.06 6.59
CA SER A 141 -27.37 -9.09 6.33
C SER A 141 -26.97 -9.99 5.15
N GLY A 142 -27.86 -10.93 4.76
CA GLY A 142 -27.68 -11.76 3.58
C GLY A 142 -26.61 -12.84 3.71
N ALA A 143 -26.22 -13.22 4.94
CA ALA A 143 -25.27 -14.29 5.15
C ALA A 143 -25.73 -15.61 4.51
N GLY A 144 -24.88 -16.20 3.66
CA GLY A 144 -25.14 -17.54 3.10
C GLY A 144 -25.25 -18.61 4.19
N HIS A 145 -24.37 -18.53 5.20
CA HIS A 145 -24.35 -19.40 6.37
C HIS A 145 -23.86 -18.67 7.63
N THR A 146 -24.39 -19.05 8.79
CA THR A 146 -23.95 -18.55 10.10
C THR A 146 -23.48 -19.72 10.95
N TYR A 147 -22.31 -19.56 11.59
CA TYR A 147 -21.66 -20.56 12.42
C TYR A 147 -21.44 -20.03 13.84
N GLY A 148 -21.54 -20.92 14.83
CA GLY A 148 -21.59 -20.51 16.24
C GLY A 148 -22.96 -19.90 16.59
N ALA A 149 -23.06 -19.31 17.78
CA ALA A 149 -24.24 -18.60 18.23
C ALA A 149 -23.79 -17.38 19.03
N TYR A 150 -24.54 -16.27 18.90
CA TYR A 150 -24.38 -15.13 19.78
C TYR A 150 -24.67 -15.55 21.23
N ALA A 151 -23.71 -15.36 22.11
CA ALA A 151 -23.85 -15.68 23.51
C ALA A 151 -24.32 -14.42 24.26
N ALA A 152 -25.62 -14.36 24.59
CA ALA A 152 -26.22 -13.21 25.26
C ALA A 152 -25.52 -12.93 26.61
N GLY A 153 -24.68 -11.88 26.64
CA GLY A 153 -23.85 -11.54 27.81
C GLY A 153 -22.85 -10.39 27.56
N GLY A 154 -22.44 -10.15 26.32
CA GLY A 154 -21.51 -9.10 25.93
C GLY A 154 -21.50 -8.85 24.43
N SER A 155 -20.42 -8.25 23.92
CA SER A 155 -20.09 -8.40 22.49
C SER A 155 -19.43 -9.76 22.29
N ASP A 156 -19.63 -10.40 21.14
CA ASP A 156 -18.80 -11.52 20.68
C ASP A 156 -17.81 -11.00 19.63
N ALA A 157 -16.62 -11.59 19.56
CA ALA A 157 -15.80 -11.42 18.37
C ALA A 157 -16.50 -12.11 17.19
N PHE A 158 -16.25 -11.63 15.97
CA PHE A 158 -16.71 -12.33 14.77
C PHE A 158 -15.59 -12.51 13.75
N LEU A 159 -15.76 -13.51 12.89
CA LEU A 159 -15.02 -13.65 11.64
C LEU A 159 -16.04 -13.81 10.51
N ALA A 160 -15.91 -13.01 9.46
CA ALA A 160 -16.79 -13.06 8.29
C ALA A 160 -15.97 -13.25 7.01
N GLN A 161 -16.53 -13.99 6.04
CA GLN A 161 -15.97 -14.06 4.69
C GLN A 161 -16.88 -13.37 3.69
N VAL A 162 -16.30 -12.45 2.93
CA VAL A 162 -17.01 -11.57 2.00
C VAL A 162 -16.38 -11.67 0.61
N SER A 163 -17.19 -11.66 -0.44
CA SER A 163 -16.70 -11.61 -1.82
C SER A 163 -16.16 -10.22 -2.15
N GLU A 164 -14.92 -10.12 -2.65
CA GLU A 164 -14.34 -8.86 -3.14
C GLU A 164 -15.15 -8.28 -4.31
N ALA A 165 -15.72 -9.15 -5.15
CA ALA A 165 -16.32 -8.76 -6.41
C ALA A 165 -17.61 -7.94 -6.19
N ASP A 166 -18.46 -8.39 -5.28
CA ASP A 166 -19.82 -7.91 -5.13
C ASP A 166 -20.27 -7.76 -3.66
N GLY A 167 -19.37 -7.96 -2.70
CA GLY A 167 -19.68 -7.87 -1.28
C GLY A 167 -20.56 -9.00 -0.76
N THR A 168 -20.81 -10.09 -1.50
CA THR A 168 -21.63 -11.19 -0.97
C THR A 168 -21.03 -11.72 0.33
N LEU A 169 -21.83 -11.73 1.42
CA LEU A 169 -21.45 -12.33 2.71
C LEU A 169 -21.61 -13.84 2.61
N ASN A 170 -20.51 -14.55 2.32
CA ASN A 170 -20.53 -15.99 2.11
C ASN A 170 -20.88 -16.73 3.41
N TRP A 171 -20.22 -16.33 4.50
CA TRP A 171 -20.52 -16.84 5.82
C TRP A 171 -20.09 -15.87 6.92
N PHE A 172 -20.68 -16.07 8.10
CA PHE A 172 -20.37 -15.36 9.33
C PHE A 172 -20.17 -16.36 10.47
N MET A 173 -19.15 -16.17 11.31
CA MET A 173 -18.86 -17.00 12.47
C MET A 173 -18.78 -16.13 13.72
N PHE A 174 -19.60 -16.45 14.72
CA PHE A 174 -19.42 -15.95 16.08
C PHE A 174 -18.23 -16.65 16.73
N LEU A 175 -17.34 -15.86 17.32
CA LEU A 175 -16.14 -16.27 18.02
C LEU A 175 -16.16 -15.67 19.43
N GLY A 176 -16.88 -16.32 20.33
CA GLY A 176 -17.05 -15.84 21.69
C GLY A 176 -17.70 -16.86 22.59
N GLY A 177 -17.85 -16.49 23.86
CA GLY A 177 -18.53 -17.24 24.91
C GLY A 177 -19.48 -16.34 25.69
N SER A 178 -19.78 -16.73 26.93
CA SER A 178 -20.82 -16.11 27.75
C SER A 178 -20.61 -14.64 28.17
N SER A 179 -19.44 -14.05 27.92
CA SER A 179 -19.06 -12.69 28.33
C SER A 179 -18.55 -11.87 27.14
N SER A 180 -17.87 -10.74 27.38
CA SER A 180 -17.43 -9.86 26.29
C SER A 180 -16.17 -10.38 25.61
N ASP A 181 -16.22 -10.50 24.29
CA ASP A 181 -15.16 -10.89 23.40
C ASP A 181 -15.06 -9.88 22.24
N GLU A 182 -13.84 -9.55 21.83
CA GLU A 182 -13.58 -8.64 20.72
C GLU A 182 -12.44 -9.17 19.86
N GLY A 183 -12.64 -9.24 18.54
CA GLY A 183 -11.59 -9.53 17.58
C GLY A 183 -11.00 -8.22 17.06
N LEU A 184 -9.69 -8.04 17.24
CA LEU A 184 -9.00 -6.77 17.02
C LEU A 184 -8.09 -6.82 15.80
N ASP A 185 -7.54 -8.00 15.49
CA ASP A 185 -6.68 -8.19 14.32
C ASP A 185 -6.74 -9.58 13.71
N LEU A 186 -6.32 -9.71 12.44
CA LEU A 186 -6.30 -10.97 11.74
C LEU A 186 -5.12 -11.11 10.76
N ALA A 187 -4.56 -12.32 10.69
CA ALA A 187 -3.56 -12.71 9.71
C ALA A 187 -4.06 -13.89 8.86
N VAL A 188 -3.76 -13.88 7.57
CA VAL A 188 -4.24 -14.90 6.62
C VAL A 188 -3.08 -15.72 6.05
N ASP A 189 -3.14 -17.03 6.26
CA ASP A 189 -2.32 -17.99 5.52
C ASP A 189 -3.07 -18.40 4.25
N THR A 190 -2.75 -17.73 3.15
CA THR A 190 -3.38 -17.96 1.85
C THR A 190 -2.99 -19.30 1.23
N VAL A 191 -1.88 -19.91 1.66
CA VAL A 191 -1.37 -21.19 1.14
C VAL A 191 -2.08 -22.37 1.78
N ASN A 192 -2.21 -22.34 3.11
CA ASN A 192 -2.85 -23.43 3.86
C ASN A 192 -4.32 -23.18 4.18
N HIS A 193 -4.91 -22.09 3.68
CA HIS A 193 -6.30 -21.68 3.95
C HIS A 193 -6.58 -21.60 5.46
N ARG A 194 -5.79 -20.79 6.17
CA ARG A 194 -5.97 -20.54 7.60
C ARG A 194 -6.12 -19.05 7.85
N VAL A 195 -6.94 -18.71 8.86
CA VAL A 195 -7.02 -17.36 9.40
C VAL A 195 -6.67 -17.44 10.88
N TYR A 196 -5.84 -16.52 11.34
CA TYR A 196 -5.49 -16.34 12.75
C TYR A 196 -6.15 -15.04 13.22
N VAL A 197 -6.99 -15.12 14.24
CA VAL A 197 -7.70 -13.97 14.80
C VAL A 197 -7.11 -13.67 16.17
N ALA A 198 -6.68 -12.44 16.38
CA ALA A 198 -6.26 -11.93 17.69
C ALA A 198 -7.28 -10.99 18.29
N GLY A 199 -7.31 -10.93 19.60
CA GLY A 199 -8.24 -10.07 20.31
C GLY A 199 -8.20 -10.28 21.81
N LYS A 200 -9.34 -10.01 22.45
CA LYS A 200 -9.50 -10.15 23.88
C LYS A 200 -10.79 -10.88 24.26
N THR A 201 -10.76 -11.61 25.37
CA THR A 201 -11.89 -12.40 25.86
C THR A 201 -12.05 -12.28 27.36
N ALA A 202 -13.26 -12.01 27.82
CA ALA A 202 -13.67 -12.14 29.22
C ALA A 202 -14.46 -13.44 29.47
N SER A 203 -14.54 -14.32 28.47
CA SER A 203 -15.41 -15.50 28.45
C SER A 203 -14.69 -16.76 28.94
N ASP A 204 -15.17 -17.33 30.03
CA ASP A 204 -14.64 -18.61 30.57
C ASP A 204 -14.78 -19.79 29.62
N ASP A 205 -15.84 -19.76 28.82
CA ASP A 205 -16.27 -20.77 27.88
C ASP A 205 -15.84 -20.44 26.44
N PHE A 206 -14.80 -19.60 26.27
CA PHE A 206 -14.28 -19.25 24.96
C PHE A 206 -13.95 -20.52 24.11
N PRO A 207 -14.35 -20.58 22.82
CA PRO A 207 -14.33 -21.83 22.06
C PRO A 207 -12.94 -22.49 21.91
N ARG A 208 -12.91 -23.83 22.01
CA ARG A 208 -11.77 -24.72 21.65
C ARG A 208 -10.40 -24.32 22.27
N GLN A 209 -10.40 -24.01 23.57
CA GLN A 209 -9.18 -23.78 24.35
C GLN A 209 -8.24 -25.00 24.34
N THR A 210 -6.95 -24.76 24.11
CA THR A 210 -5.89 -25.78 24.25
C THR A 210 -4.85 -25.36 25.29
N GLY A 211 -4.66 -26.20 26.33
CA GLY A 211 -3.74 -25.93 27.45
C GLY A 211 -4.45 -25.73 28.79
N ARG A 212 -3.67 -25.52 29.87
CA ARG A 212 -4.18 -25.35 31.23
C ARG A 212 -4.23 -23.86 31.59
N TYR A 213 -5.42 -23.38 31.96
CA TYR A 213 -5.71 -22.00 32.36
C TYR A 213 -6.16 -21.94 33.83
N ILE A 214 -5.83 -20.85 34.54
CA ILE A 214 -6.42 -20.44 35.81
C ILE A 214 -6.74 -18.95 35.70
N ARG A 215 -8.00 -18.64 35.95
CA ARG A 215 -8.65 -17.32 35.91
C ARG A 215 -8.01 -16.29 36.85
N ALA A 216 -7.95 -15.04 36.41
CA ALA A 216 -8.36 -13.88 37.19
C ALA A 216 -9.52 -13.20 36.45
N ASP A 217 -10.39 -12.53 37.18
CA ASP A 217 -11.67 -11.89 36.84
C ASP A 217 -11.61 -10.75 35.79
N VAL A 218 -10.71 -10.86 34.81
CA VAL A 218 -10.31 -9.81 33.88
C VAL A 218 -10.15 -10.38 32.46
N SER A 219 -10.15 -9.53 31.43
CA SER A 219 -10.02 -9.91 30.01
C SER A 219 -8.62 -10.45 29.70
N ASP A 220 -8.52 -11.56 28.95
CA ASP A 220 -7.26 -12.13 28.45
C ASP A 220 -7.04 -11.87 26.96
N ALA A 221 -5.78 -11.78 26.53
CA ALA A 221 -5.45 -11.81 25.10
C ALA A 221 -5.70 -13.21 24.54
N PHE A 222 -6.28 -13.30 23.34
CA PHE A 222 -6.42 -14.56 22.63
C PHE A 222 -5.80 -14.52 21.25
N VAL A 223 -5.43 -15.70 20.77
CA VAL A 223 -5.28 -15.97 19.34
C VAL A 223 -6.00 -17.26 18.98
N THR A 224 -6.83 -17.20 17.93
CA THR A 224 -7.66 -18.30 17.44
C THR A 224 -7.27 -18.64 16.02
N ARG A 225 -6.97 -19.91 15.74
CA ARG A 225 -6.74 -20.40 14.38
C ARG A 225 -8.03 -21.00 13.82
N VAL A 226 -8.42 -20.58 12.63
CA VAL A 226 -9.60 -21.04 11.91
C VAL A 226 -9.19 -21.66 10.57
N ASP A 227 -9.69 -22.86 10.30
CA ASP A 227 -9.68 -23.46 8.97
C ASP A 227 -10.74 -22.78 8.11
N VAL A 228 -10.33 -22.25 6.96
CA VAL A 228 -11.21 -21.57 5.99
C VAL A 228 -11.11 -22.23 4.61
N SER A 229 -10.76 -23.52 4.57
CA SER A 229 -10.70 -24.28 3.33
C SER A 229 -12.06 -24.32 2.60
N ALA A 230 -12.00 -24.56 1.28
CA ALA A 230 -13.05 -24.23 0.32
C ALA A 230 -14.38 -25.01 0.44
N ASP A 231 -14.62 -25.78 1.50
CA ASP A 231 -15.93 -26.37 1.76
C ASP A 231 -16.94 -25.35 2.34
N ASN A 232 -16.51 -24.09 2.53
CA ASN A 232 -17.29 -22.98 3.11
C ASN A 232 -17.78 -23.23 4.54
N VAL A 233 -17.17 -24.20 5.24
CA VAL A 233 -17.44 -24.47 6.65
C VAL A 233 -16.21 -24.05 7.47
N PRO A 234 -16.18 -22.80 7.98
CA PRO A 234 -15.12 -22.40 8.88
C PRO A 234 -15.10 -23.30 10.12
N ALA A 235 -13.90 -23.69 10.54
CA ALA A 235 -13.71 -24.53 11.72
C ALA A 235 -12.55 -24.04 12.58
N ILE A 236 -12.84 -23.65 13.82
CA ILE A 236 -11.81 -23.28 14.80
C ILE A 236 -10.90 -24.49 15.07
N LEU A 237 -9.61 -24.44 14.78
CA LEU A 237 -8.70 -25.57 15.02
C LEU A 237 -8.22 -25.58 16.46
N TRP A 238 -7.87 -24.40 16.98
CA TRP A 238 -7.46 -24.20 18.37
C TRP A 238 -7.61 -22.72 18.73
N SER A 239 -7.75 -22.47 20.03
CA SER A 239 -7.63 -21.13 20.64
C SER A 239 -6.58 -21.18 21.75
N ARG A 240 -5.78 -20.12 21.83
CA ARG A 240 -4.74 -19.93 22.84
C ARG A 240 -4.99 -18.62 23.58
N LEU A 241 -5.15 -18.71 24.90
CA LEU A 241 -5.22 -17.56 25.79
C LEU A 241 -3.83 -17.25 26.35
N ILE A 242 -3.51 -15.96 26.42
CA ILE A 242 -2.28 -15.42 26.99
C ILE A 242 -2.70 -14.28 27.91
N GLY A 243 -2.49 -14.48 29.20
CA GLY A 243 -2.88 -13.49 30.18
C GLY A 243 -2.28 -13.71 31.56
N SER A 244 -2.61 -12.76 32.42
CA SER A 244 -2.11 -12.49 33.75
C SER A 244 -3.29 -12.33 34.72
N SER A 245 -3.04 -11.78 35.91
CA SER A 245 -4.10 -11.46 36.86
C SER A 245 -4.89 -10.18 36.55
N GLU A 246 -4.46 -9.39 35.56
CA GLU A 246 -4.99 -8.05 35.21
C GLU A 246 -5.49 -8.05 33.75
N ILE A 247 -5.75 -6.87 33.15
CA ILE A 247 -6.24 -6.77 31.77
C ILE A 247 -5.13 -7.13 30.79
N ASP A 248 -5.42 -8.08 29.90
CA ASP A 248 -4.57 -8.42 28.79
C ASP A 248 -5.37 -8.40 27.48
N GLU A 249 -4.79 -7.82 26.44
CA GLU A 249 -5.46 -7.64 25.15
C GLU A 249 -4.48 -7.95 24.02
N GLY A 250 -4.90 -8.76 23.04
CA GLY A 250 -4.12 -9.04 21.84
C GLY A 250 -4.51 -8.09 20.71
N PHE A 251 -3.73 -7.03 20.50
CA PHE A 251 -4.03 -6.01 19.49
C PHE A 251 -3.57 -6.35 18.09
N ALA A 252 -2.50 -7.15 17.95
CA ALA A 252 -1.85 -7.37 16.67
C ALA A 252 -1.43 -8.83 16.48
N VAL A 253 -1.60 -9.35 15.27
CA VAL A 253 -1.14 -10.69 14.89
C VAL A 253 -0.46 -10.68 13.53
N ALA A 254 0.74 -11.25 13.48
CA ALA A 254 1.52 -11.36 12.25
C ALA A 254 1.99 -12.80 12.00
N LEU A 255 2.03 -13.21 10.73
CA LEU A 255 2.41 -14.56 10.34
C LEU A 255 3.68 -14.55 9.47
N ASP A 256 4.63 -15.41 9.81
CA ASP A 256 5.83 -15.72 9.01
C ASP A 256 6.03 -17.23 8.90
N GLY A 257 5.43 -17.82 7.86
CA GLY A 257 5.46 -19.27 7.65
C GLY A 257 4.84 -20.03 8.83
N SER A 258 5.66 -20.80 9.56
CA SER A 258 5.21 -21.54 10.76
C SER A 258 5.26 -20.71 12.05
N SER A 259 5.76 -19.48 11.99
CA SER A 259 5.86 -18.58 13.14
C SER A 259 4.67 -17.63 13.15
N LEU A 260 3.96 -17.58 14.28
CA LEU A 260 2.89 -16.64 14.53
C LEU A 260 3.35 -15.69 15.64
N PHE A 261 3.17 -14.40 15.46
CA PHE A 261 3.49 -13.39 16.45
C PHE A 261 2.20 -12.74 16.95
N LEU A 262 2.06 -12.60 18.26
CA LEU A 262 0.97 -11.87 18.89
C LEU A 262 1.57 -10.72 19.70
N GLY A 263 1.00 -9.53 19.55
CA GLY A 263 1.38 -8.32 20.25
C GLY A 263 0.18 -7.71 20.97
N GLY A 264 0.43 -7.07 22.11
CA GLY A 264 -0.65 -6.45 22.87
C GLY A 264 -0.21 -5.85 24.20
N ILE A 265 -1.15 -5.77 25.14
CA ILE A 265 -0.93 -5.35 26.53
C ILE A 265 -0.99 -6.57 27.44
N ILE A 266 -0.13 -6.58 28.45
CA ILE A 266 -0.22 -7.47 29.60
C ILE A 266 -0.19 -6.65 30.90
N GLY A 267 -1.21 -6.81 31.74
CA GLY A 267 -1.38 -5.97 32.94
C GLY A 267 -0.53 -6.41 34.14
N SER A 268 0.01 -7.63 34.13
CA SER A 268 0.78 -8.17 35.26
C SER A 268 1.86 -9.19 34.84
N ASN A 269 2.81 -9.42 35.75
CA ASN A 269 3.94 -10.34 35.55
C ASN A 269 3.68 -11.78 35.97
N ASP A 270 2.47 -12.11 36.41
CA ASP A 270 2.14 -13.41 36.97
C ASP A 270 1.66 -14.43 35.93
N ILE A 271 1.95 -14.18 34.65
CA ILE A 271 1.71 -15.09 33.53
C ILE A 271 2.19 -16.51 33.85
N LYS A 272 1.30 -17.49 33.66
CA LYS A 272 1.59 -18.91 33.92
C LYS A 272 2.15 -19.64 32.67
N LEU A 273 3.21 -19.11 32.09
CA LEU A 273 4.00 -19.80 31.05
C LEU A 273 5.15 -20.60 31.69
N THR A 274 5.64 -21.64 31.01
CA THR A 274 6.82 -22.39 31.47
C THR A 274 8.04 -21.45 31.49
N VAL A 275 8.80 -21.46 32.59
CA VAL A 275 9.78 -20.43 32.99
C VAL A 275 10.88 -20.13 31.94
N ASP A 276 11.19 -21.06 31.04
CA ASP A 276 12.25 -20.88 30.01
C ASP A 276 11.77 -20.11 28.76
N LYS A 277 10.52 -19.65 28.72
CA LYS A 277 9.92 -18.96 27.56
C LYS A 277 10.06 -17.44 27.61
N PHE A 278 10.47 -16.85 28.74
CA PHE A 278 10.61 -15.40 28.88
C PHE A 278 11.96 -14.89 28.38
N ARG A 279 11.94 -13.78 27.65
CA ARG A 279 13.13 -13.17 27.03
C ARG A 279 13.50 -11.80 27.59
N SER A 280 12.61 -11.17 28.33
CA SER A 280 12.84 -9.92 29.06
C SER A 280 12.10 -9.94 30.40
N THR A 281 12.34 -8.94 31.25
CA THR A 281 11.64 -8.75 32.52
C THR A 281 10.49 -7.79 32.36
N PHE A 282 9.34 -8.11 32.93
CA PHE A 282 8.24 -7.16 33.12
C PHE A 282 8.74 -6.00 33.99
N HIS A 283 8.56 -4.78 33.50
CA HIS A 283 8.89 -3.57 34.23
C HIS A 283 7.63 -3.11 34.95
N SER A 284 7.73 -2.83 36.25
CA SER A 284 6.59 -2.67 37.15
C SER A 284 5.81 -1.34 36.98
N GLY A 285 5.69 -0.84 35.75
CA GLY A 285 4.70 0.15 35.34
C GLY A 285 3.31 -0.49 35.29
N SER A 286 2.23 0.30 35.26
CA SER A 286 0.88 -0.24 35.46
C SER A 286 0.42 -1.28 34.44
N ASP A 287 0.94 -1.25 33.21
CA ASP A 287 0.68 -2.20 32.11
C ASP A 287 1.92 -2.21 31.20
N ASP A 288 2.44 -3.37 30.77
CA ASP A 288 3.52 -3.46 29.78
C ASP A 288 2.96 -3.94 28.43
N GLY A 289 3.63 -3.56 27.35
CA GLY A 289 3.45 -4.21 26.07
C GLY A 289 4.01 -5.63 26.13
N PHE A 290 3.49 -6.53 25.30
CA PHE A 290 4.13 -7.83 25.09
C PHE A 290 4.17 -8.18 23.62
N VAL A 291 5.19 -8.96 23.26
CA VAL A 291 5.27 -9.68 22.00
C VAL A 291 5.55 -11.14 22.33
N THR A 292 4.82 -12.05 21.70
CA THR A 292 5.05 -13.48 21.86
C THR A 292 5.04 -14.18 20.52
N LYS A 293 5.95 -15.14 20.37
CA LYS A 293 5.97 -16.05 19.23
C LYS A 293 5.30 -17.36 19.61
N LEU A 294 4.44 -17.85 18.73
CA LEU A 294 3.81 -19.15 18.79
C LEU A 294 4.12 -19.95 17.53
N HIS A 295 4.08 -21.27 17.65
CA HIS A 295 4.03 -22.14 16.49
C HIS A 295 2.62 -22.10 15.87
N ALA A 296 2.52 -21.64 14.62
CA ALA A 296 1.25 -21.38 13.94
C ALA A 296 0.33 -22.61 13.89
N ASP A 297 0.88 -23.83 13.77
CA ASP A 297 0.02 -25.01 13.73
C ASP A 297 -0.57 -25.43 15.07
N THR A 298 0.19 -25.27 16.15
CA THR A 298 -0.11 -25.91 17.45
C THR A 298 -0.56 -24.92 18.51
N GLY A 299 -0.35 -23.62 18.30
CA GLY A 299 -0.58 -22.59 19.32
C GLY A 299 0.40 -22.69 20.49
N GLU A 300 1.49 -23.45 20.35
CA GLU A 300 2.51 -23.53 21.39
C GLU A 300 3.31 -22.23 21.41
N VAL A 301 3.29 -21.54 22.55
CA VAL A 301 4.16 -20.38 22.81
C VAL A 301 5.62 -20.82 22.79
N GLU A 302 6.43 -20.26 21.90
CA GLU A 302 7.89 -20.48 21.85
C GLU A 302 8.61 -19.54 22.81
N TRP A 303 8.25 -18.27 22.79
CA TRP A 303 8.79 -17.26 23.70
C TRP A 303 7.83 -16.09 23.91
N LEU A 304 8.03 -15.34 25.00
CA LEU A 304 7.37 -14.06 25.29
C LEU A 304 8.42 -13.02 25.69
N PHE A 305 8.25 -11.81 25.18
CA PHE A 305 9.08 -10.64 25.40
C PHE A 305 8.19 -9.49 25.87
N TYR A 306 8.40 -9.02 27.10
CA TYR A 306 7.81 -7.78 27.60
C TYR A 306 8.49 -6.57 26.95
N VAL A 307 7.68 -5.58 26.58
CA VAL A 307 8.03 -4.36 25.86
C VAL A 307 7.56 -3.18 26.69
N GLY A 308 8.47 -2.29 27.06
CA GLY A 308 8.10 -1.12 27.85
C GLY A 308 9.11 -0.75 28.94
N GLY A 309 8.66 0.09 29.85
CA GLY A 309 9.45 0.70 30.90
C GLY A 309 8.66 0.95 32.20
N ASN A 310 8.77 2.15 32.75
CA ASN A 310 8.18 2.48 34.06
C ASN A 310 6.75 3.05 34.00
N GLY A 311 6.20 3.23 32.80
CA GLY A 311 4.88 3.77 32.51
C GLY A 311 3.90 2.69 32.03
N LYS A 312 2.89 3.10 31.26
CA LYS A 312 2.04 2.19 30.48
C LYS A 312 2.66 2.02 29.11
N ASP A 313 2.76 0.78 28.67
CA ASP A 313 3.26 0.45 27.35
C ASP A 313 2.30 -0.52 26.67
N ASP A 314 2.16 -0.40 25.36
CA ASP A 314 1.34 -1.31 24.56
C ASP A 314 1.99 -1.60 23.21
N VAL A 315 1.65 -2.74 22.60
CA VAL A 315 2.01 -3.07 21.21
C VAL A 315 0.75 -3.01 20.38
N ARG A 316 0.67 -2.08 19.42
CA ARG A 316 -0.52 -1.83 18.58
C ARG A 316 -0.48 -2.53 17.24
N ASP A 317 0.71 -2.73 16.67
CA ASP A 317 0.86 -3.41 15.39
C ASP A 317 2.18 -4.19 15.30
N LEU A 318 2.17 -5.23 14.47
CA LEU A 318 3.31 -6.12 14.22
C LEU A 318 3.46 -6.37 12.72
N LEU A 319 4.65 -6.08 12.17
CA LEU A 319 4.96 -6.33 10.77
C LEU A 319 6.14 -7.28 10.64
N VAL A 320 6.03 -8.28 9.76
CA VAL A 320 7.15 -9.19 9.49
C VAL A 320 7.82 -8.80 8.17
N ARG A 321 9.13 -8.61 8.22
CA ARG A 321 9.96 -8.52 7.03
C ARG A 321 10.25 -9.92 6.47
N GLY A 322 9.59 -10.29 5.39
CA GLY A 322 9.70 -11.65 4.83
C GLY A 322 11.10 -12.06 4.34
N ASP A 323 11.99 -11.09 4.04
CA ASP A 323 13.37 -11.32 3.58
C ASP A 323 14.35 -11.58 4.74
N THR A 324 14.25 -10.80 5.81
CA THR A 324 15.13 -10.89 6.98
C THR A 324 14.53 -11.70 8.14
N ARG A 325 13.23 -11.97 8.10
CA ARG A 325 12.42 -12.48 9.23
C ARG A 325 12.56 -11.63 10.49
N GLU A 326 12.79 -10.34 10.31
CA GLU A 326 12.74 -9.35 11.38
C GLU A 326 11.29 -9.00 11.68
N LEU A 327 10.99 -8.81 12.97
CA LEU A 327 9.70 -8.31 13.43
C LEU A 327 9.83 -6.81 13.71
N ILE A 328 8.95 -6.01 13.13
CA ILE A 328 8.82 -4.59 13.43
C ILE A 328 7.66 -4.46 14.41
N VAL A 329 7.93 -3.82 15.54
CA VAL A 329 7.00 -3.64 16.65
C VAL A 329 6.65 -2.17 16.74
N VAL A 330 5.36 -1.87 16.67
CA VAL A 330 4.80 -0.51 16.77
C VAL A 330 3.85 -0.47 17.96
N GLY A 331 3.92 0.58 18.76
CA GLY A 331 3.07 0.71 19.95
C GLY A 331 3.16 2.07 20.61
N ASN A 332 2.55 2.20 21.79
CA ASN A 332 2.58 3.43 22.58
C ASN A 332 3.32 3.23 23.90
N THR A 333 3.97 4.29 24.39
CA THR A 333 4.71 4.31 25.65
C THR A 333 4.45 5.59 26.43
N ASP A 334 4.08 5.46 27.71
CA ASP A 334 4.14 6.54 28.72
C ASP A 334 5.44 6.46 29.55
N SER A 335 6.35 5.56 29.17
CA SER A 335 7.58 5.27 29.90
C SER A 335 8.68 6.28 29.62
N SER A 336 9.16 6.93 30.68
CA SER A 336 10.31 7.87 30.62
C SER A 336 11.68 7.20 30.46
N ASN A 337 11.73 5.88 30.64
CA ASN A 337 12.95 5.06 30.53
C ASN A 337 12.91 4.07 29.36
N PHE A 338 11.91 4.18 28.48
CA PHE A 338 11.77 3.40 27.26
C PHE A 338 11.50 4.36 26.10
N ALA A 339 12.09 4.11 24.93
CA ALA A 339 11.94 4.96 23.74
C ALA A 339 12.32 6.47 23.88
N ALA A 340 13.10 6.87 24.89
CA ALA A 340 13.61 8.26 25.07
C ALA A 340 12.57 9.39 25.00
N GLY A 341 11.31 9.09 25.34
CA GLY A 341 10.24 10.08 25.49
C GLY A 341 10.39 10.89 26.77
N ASP A 342 10.02 12.17 26.74
CA ASP A 342 9.97 13.05 27.91
C ASP A 342 8.53 13.35 28.40
N GLY A 343 7.53 12.63 27.87
CA GLY A 343 6.11 12.87 28.09
C GLY A 343 5.25 11.60 28.28
N SER A 344 3.92 11.79 28.33
CA SER A 344 2.90 10.74 28.27
C SER A 344 2.51 10.48 26.83
N GLY A 345 2.34 9.21 26.46
CA GLY A 345 1.77 8.77 25.19
C GLY A 345 2.63 9.06 23.99
N ASP A 346 3.79 8.43 23.83
CA ASP A 346 4.60 8.51 22.62
C ASP A 346 4.44 7.25 21.76
N VAL A 347 4.44 7.38 20.42
CA VAL A 347 4.43 6.20 19.53
C VAL A 347 5.85 5.68 19.37
N TYR A 348 6.11 4.43 19.73
CA TYR A 348 7.41 3.83 19.52
C TYR A 348 7.47 2.86 18.33
N VAL A 349 8.66 2.74 17.74
CA VAL A 349 8.99 1.71 16.76
C VAL A 349 10.32 1.07 17.13
N PHE A 350 10.40 -0.26 17.06
CA PHE A 350 11.67 -0.96 17.08
C PHE A 350 11.62 -2.27 16.29
N ARG A 351 12.81 -2.82 16.04
CA ARG A 351 12.97 -4.13 15.40
C ARG A 351 13.33 -5.17 16.45
N LEU A 352 12.67 -6.32 16.41
CA LEU A 352 12.95 -7.47 17.26
C LEU A 352 13.44 -8.63 16.39
N GLU A 353 14.50 -9.31 16.83
CA GLU A 353 14.86 -10.58 16.19
C GLU A 353 13.74 -11.60 16.39
N SER A 354 13.38 -12.36 15.35
CA SER A 354 12.34 -13.41 15.44
C SER A 354 12.67 -14.54 16.43
N THR A 355 13.91 -14.62 16.91
CA THR A 355 14.35 -15.51 17.98
C THR A 355 13.93 -15.02 19.38
N GLY A 356 13.49 -13.75 19.48
CA GLY A 356 13.08 -13.08 20.71
C GLY A 356 14.25 -12.69 21.62
N GLY A 357 15.52 -12.82 21.18
CA GLY A 357 16.69 -12.68 22.05
C GLY A 357 17.13 -11.24 22.34
N SER A 358 16.93 -10.32 21.39
CA SER A 358 17.32 -8.92 21.52
C SER A 358 16.60 -8.02 20.52
N ILE A 359 16.51 -6.74 20.87
CA ILE A 359 16.12 -5.67 19.96
C ILE A 359 17.20 -5.55 18.87
N ALA A 360 16.81 -5.74 17.62
CA ALA A 360 17.65 -5.58 16.43
C ALA A 360 17.70 -4.11 16.00
N GLY A 361 18.12 -3.21 16.89
CA GLY A 361 18.21 -1.77 16.60
C GLY A 361 17.87 -0.88 17.81
N THR A 362 17.53 0.37 17.52
CA THR A 362 17.16 1.39 18.51
C THR A 362 15.63 1.48 18.62
N VAL A 363 15.12 1.68 19.84
CA VAL A 363 13.70 1.98 20.10
C VAL A 363 13.48 3.48 19.96
N GLN A 364 12.45 3.89 19.23
CA GLN A 364 12.28 5.28 18.84
C GLN A 364 10.88 5.77 19.07
N ALA A 365 10.73 6.82 19.88
CA ALA A 365 9.48 7.56 20.01
C ALA A 365 9.31 8.57 18.86
N LEU A 366 8.08 8.67 18.35
CA LEU A 366 7.52 9.88 17.79
C LEU A 366 7.12 10.77 18.97
N GLY A 367 7.81 11.90 19.09
CA GLY A 367 7.69 12.83 20.20
C GLY A 367 9.03 13.51 20.43
N ARG A 368 9.20 14.75 19.96
CA ARG A 368 10.43 15.52 20.23
C ARG A 368 10.23 16.24 21.56
N ALA A 369 11.28 16.26 22.38
CA ALA A 369 11.30 16.88 23.70
C ALA A 369 10.32 18.07 23.87
N GLY A 370 9.20 17.84 24.57
CA GLY A 370 8.12 18.81 24.77
C GLY A 370 6.85 18.66 23.92
N SER A 371 6.65 17.53 23.23
CA SER A 371 5.40 17.14 22.53
C SER A 371 4.29 16.69 23.50
N LEU A 372 3.03 16.73 23.04
CA LEU A 372 1.84 16.20 23.72
C LEU A 372 1.54 14.77 23.21
N ASP A 373 0.55 14.08 23.78
CA ASP A 373 0.26 12.67 23.47
C ASP A 373 0.06 12.37 21.96
N GLU A 374 0.79 11.36 21.47
CA GLU A 374 0.61 10.62 20.23
C GLU A 374 -0.03 9.24 20.49
N THR A 375 -0.76 8.70 19.52
CA THR A 375 -1.32 7.35 19.61
C THR A 375 -1.22 6.65 18.26
N ALA A 376 -0.62 5.47 18.25
CA ALA A 376 -0.49 4.62 17.08
C ALA A 376 -1.85 3.99 16.73
N GLY A 377 -2.18 4.07 15.45
CA GLY A 377 -3.19 3.23 14.81
C GLY A 377 -2.51 1.99 14.24
N GLN A 378 -2.63 1.82 12.92
CA GLN A 378 -2.08 0.68 12.18
C GLN A 378 -0.77 1.05 11.50
N ALA A 379 0.03 0.03 11.20
CA ALA A 379 1.23 0.16 10.43
C ALA A 379 1.19 -0.73 9.17
N ALA A 380 1.96 -0.35 8.16
CA ALA A 380 2.15 -1.14 6.95
C ALA A 380 3.61 -1.16 6.53
N ILE A 381 3.99 -2.18 5.77
CA ILE A 381 5.30 -2.27 5.15
C ILE A 381 5.13 -2.50 3.64
N ASP A 382 5.84 -1.71 2.83
CA ASP A 382 5.82 -1.90 1.38
C ASP A 382 6.83 -2.97 0.91
N VAL A 383 6.81 -3.25 -0.39
CA VAL A 383 7.72 -4.21 -1.02
C VAL A 383 9.19 -3.76 -1.04
N LYS A 384 9.47 -2.49 -0.75
CA LYS A 384 10.82 -1.93 -0.56
C LYS A 384 11.23 -1.91 0.92
N HIS A 385 10.38 -2.43 1.80
CA HIS A 385 10.52 -2.50 3.25
C HIS A 385 10.34 -1.17 3.98
N ASN A 386 9.86 -0.12 3.32
CA ASN A 386 9.52 1.13 3.98
C ASN A 386 8.35 0.90 4.93
N VAL A 387 8.45 1.44 6.14
CA VAL A 387 7.44 1.29 7.19
C VAL A 387 6.62 2.56 7.26
N PHE A 388 5.30 2.41 7.21
CA PHE A 388 4.34 3.49 7.33
C PHE A 388 3.54 3.30 8.61
N ILE A 389 3.34 4.37 9.38
CA ILE A 389 2.60 4.33 10.63
C ILE A 389 1.59 5.47 10.62
N GLY A 390 0.34 5.12 10.89
CA GLY A 390 -0.74 6.07 11.09
C GLY A 390 -1.04 6.25 12.58
N GLY A 391 -1.61 7.38 12.93
CA GLY A 391 -2.07 7.62 14.29
C GLY A 391 -2.78 8.94 14.47
N SER A 392 -2.83 9.39 15.70
CA SER A 392 -3.26 10.74 16.09
C SER A 392 -2.20 11.41 16.95
N THR A 393 -2.11 12.74 16.87
CA THR A 393 -1.15 13.57 17.61
C THR A 393 -1.83 14.83 18.13
N ARG A 394 -1.44 15.25 19.33
CA ARG A 394 -1.77 16.58 19.87
C ARG A 394 -0.62 17.58 19.72
N SER A 395 0.47 17.15 19.10
CA SER A 395 1.70 17.92 18.96
C SER A 395 1.61 18.82 17.76
N SER A 396 1.69 20.14 18.00
CA SER A 396 1.52 21.16 16.96
C SER A 396 2.82 21.71 16.40
N LYS A 397 3.94 21.56 17.12
CA LYS A 397 5.21 22.20 16.80
C LYS A 397 6.32 21.17 16.55
N ASP A 398 7.01 21.30 15.41
CA ASP A 398 8.18 20.50 15.03
C ASP A 398 7.94 18.98 14.91
N PHE A 399 6.67 18.54 14.82
CA PHE A 399 6.27 17.14 14.65
C PHE A 399 6.24 16.74 13.17
N ALA A 400 5.46 17.44 12.34
CA ALA A 400 5.52 17.22 10.89
C ALA A 400 6.87 17.66 10.30
N THR A 401 7.39 16.87 9.35
CA THR A 401 8.64 17.17 8.63
C THR A 401 8.36 18.06 7.42
N LEU A 402 9.37 18.81 6.94
CA LEU A 402 9.22 19.65 5.74
C LEU A 402 8.89 18.86 4.46
N GLU A 403 9.14 17.57 4.50
CA GLU A 403 8.93 16.59 3.43
C GLU A 403 7.50 16.00 3.45
N GLY A 404 6.70 16.26 4.49
CA GLY A 404 5.29 15.87 4.54
C GLY A 404 4.42 16.74 3.63
N TRP A 405 3.26 16.23 3.21
CA TRP A 405 2.34 17.00 2.36
C TRP A 405 1.52 18.03 3.14
N ASP A 406 1.34 17.81 4.44
CA ASP A 406 0.79 18.80 5.37
C ASP A 406 1.69 18.96 6.58
N THR A 407 2.08 20.21 6.83
CA THR A 407 2.97 20.64 7.90
C THR A 407 2.30 21.59 8.89
N GLU A 408 1.03 21.95 8.66
CA GLU A 408 0.31 22.93 9.48
C GLU A 408 -0.67 22.22 10.41
N TYR A 409 -0.40 22.28 11.71
CA TYR A 409 -1.29 21.74 12.72
C TYR A 409 -2.51 22.65 12.93
N SER A 410 -3.70 22.08 12.74
CA SER A 410 -4.97 22.78 12.83
C SER A 410 -5.92 22.04 13.78
N GLY A 411 -6.27 22.65 14.91
CA GLY A 411 -7.24 22.08 15.87
C GLY A 411 -6.62 21.62 17.19
N ALA A 412 -7.28 20.66 17.87
CA ALA A 412 -6.90 20.17 19.20
C ALA A 412 -6.20 18.79 19.18
N SER A 413 -6.39 18.01 18.11
CA SER A 413 -5.71 16.75 17.81
C SER A 413 -5.86 16.49 16.32
N GLU A 414 -4.79 16.07 15.65
CA GLU A 414 -4.83 15.72 14.23
C GLU A 414 -4.44 14.25 14.02
N GLY A 415 -4.87 13.68 12.90
CA GLY A 415 -4.29 12.45 12.40
C GLY A 415 -2.86 12.71 11.95
N PHE A 416 -2.02 11.68 11.95
CA PHE A 416 -0.73 11.75 11.29
C PHE A 416 -0.43 10.48 10.53
N VAL A 417 0.51 10.60 9.62
CA VAL A 417 1.16 9.46 8.98
C VAL A 417 2.64 9.76 8.83
N ALA A 418 3.46 8.74 9.10
CA ALA A 418 4.90 8.85 9.11
C ALA A 418 5.53 7.66 8.37
N MET A 419 6.69 7.89 7.75
CA MET A 419 7.42 6.89 6.97
C MET A 419 8.86 6.73 7.49
N TRP A 420 9.32 5.49 7.60
CA TRP A 420 10.70 5.12 7.93
C TRP A 420 11.32 4.30 6.81
N PHE A 421 12.62 4.51 6.62
CA PHE A 421 13.44 3.58 5.87
C PHE A 421 13.86 2.38 6.72
N PRO A 422 14.05 1.22 6.08
CA PRO A 422 14.62 0.06 6.75
C PRO A 422 15.99 0.40 7.36
N GLY A 423 16.09 0.27 8.68
CA GLY A 423 17.36 0.43 9.38
C GLY A 423 17.73 1.86 9.74
N GLU A 424 16.95 2.85 9.34
CA GLU A 424 17.14 4.23 9.79
C GLU A 424 16.54 4.49 11.16
N GLU A 425 17.14 5.44 11.86
CA GLU A 425 16.82 5.81 13.23
C GLU A 425 15.94 7.08 13.35
N THR A 426 15.37 7.57 12.28
CA THR A 426 14.37 8.64 12.36
C THR A 426 13.36 8.44 11.27
N PRO A 427 12.10 8.86 11.48
CA PRO A 427 11.18 8.99 10.38
C PRO A 427 11.81 9.89 9.32
N TYR A 428 11.68 9.46 8.07
CA TYR A 428 12.14 10.24 6.94
C TYR A 428 11.19 11.40 6.67
N TRP A 429 9.88 11.14 6.71
CA TRP A 429 8.86 12.18 6.70
C TRP A 429 7.70 11.86 7.65
N ILE A 430 7.05 12.91 8.12
CA ILE A 430 5.82 12.92 8.90
C ILE A 430 4.91 13.99 8.30
N SER A 431 3.65 13.63 8.05
CA SER A 431 2.62 14.56 7.60
C SER A 431 1.46 14.53 8.58
N TYR A 432 0.89 15.69 8.87
CA TYR A 432 -0.42 15.76 9.50
C TYR A 432 -1.52 15.34 8.51
N LEU A 433 -2.66 14.99 9.09
CA LEU A 433 -3.91 14.70 8.41
C LEU A 433 -5.04 15.20 9.32
N GLY A 434 -5.43 16.46 9.10
CA GLY A 434 -6.42 17.18 9.89
C GLY A 434 -7.19 18.21 9.07
N GLY A 435 -8.13 18.92 9.68
CA GLY A 435 -8.80 20.06 9.08
C GLY A 435 -9.05 21.16 10.12
N SER A 436 -9.34 22.38 9.69
CA SER A 436 -9.28 23.57 10.54
C SER A 436 -10.45 23.75 11.51
N ASN A 437 -11.54 22.97 11.35
CA ASN A 437 -12.76 23.12 12.15
C ASN A 437 -13.33 21.80 12.68
N ALA A 438 -12.53 21.00 13.37
CA ALA A 438 -13.12 19.97 14.22
C ALA A 438 -14.07 20.65 15.23
N LEU A 439 -15.34 20.26 15.24
CA LEU A 439 -16.32 20.67 16.28
C LEU A 439 -15.66 20.55 17.66
N GLU A 440 -15.87 21.49 18.59
CA GLU A 440 -15.14 21.54 19.88
C GLU A 440 -14.92 20.14 20.51
N GLY A 441 -13.68 19.63 20.44
CA GLY A 441 -13.29 18.31 20.97
C GLY A 441 -13.20 17.16 19.96
N GLY A 442 -13.52 17.38 18.68
CA GLY A 442 -13.31 16.43 17.60
C GLY A 442 -11.81 16.24 17.31
N ALA A 443 -11.40 14.99 17.13
CA ALA A 443 -10.01 14.62 16.84
C ALA A 443 -9.97 13.83 15.54
N GLU A 444 -9.02 14.15 14.67
CA GLU A 444 -8.68 13.28 13.54
C GLU A 444 -7.79 12.13 13.99
N SER A 445 -8.02 10.95 13.42
CA SER A 445 -7.22 9.77 13.69
C SER A 445 -7.06 8.95 12.43
N VAL A 446 -5.81 8.70 12.02
CA VAL A 446 -5.50 7.69 11.01
C VAL A 446 -5.51 6.33 11.69
N ARG A 447 -6.54 5.55 11.42
CA ARG A 447 -6.79 4.25 12.06
C ARG A 447 -6.39 3.08 11.21
N GLY A 448 -6.21 3.22 9.91
CA GLY A 448 -5.76 2.14 9.03
C GLY A 448 -4.76 2.63 8.00
N VAL A 449 -3.79 1.75 7.70
CA VAL A 449 -2.69 2.02 6.77
C VAL A 449 -2.47 0.76 5.94
N ASP A 450 -2.48 0.89 4.62
CA ASP A 450 -2.16 -0.19 3.68
C ASP A 450 -1.17 0.31 2.63
N ALA A 451 0.02 -0.32 2.62
CA ALA A 451 1.02 -0.14 1.59
C ALA A 451 0.65 -1.03 0.40
N GLY A 452 -0.15 -0.48 -0.52
CA GLY A 452 -0.76 -1.20 -1.63
C GLY A 452 0.24 -1.47 -2.78
N PRO A 453 -0.19 -1.30 -4.05
CA PRO A 453 0.72 -1.37 -5.19
C PRO A 453 1.94 -0.45 -5.02
N LEU A 454 3.07 -0.81 -5.64
CA LEU A 454 4.34 -0.06 -5.58
C LEU A 454 4.14 1.47 -5.65
N GLY A 455 4.67 2.17 -4.64
CA GLY A 455 4.63 3.63 -4.54
C GLY A 455 3.29 4.22 -4.09
N MET A 456 2.29 3.40 -3.75
CA MET A 456 0.96 3.85 -3.33
C MET A 456 0.64 3.43 -1.90
N LEU A 457 0.13 4.39 -1.14
CA LEU A 457 -0.22 4.25 0.27
C LEU A 457 -1.69 4.65 0.44
N THR A 458 -2.46 3.83 1.17
CA THR A 458 -3.89 4.08 1.42
C THR A 458 -4.13 4.19 2.90
N LEU A 459 -4.89 5.21 3.30
CA LEU A 459 -5.17 5.51 4.69
C LEU A 459 -6.67 5.49 4.92
N SER A 460 -7.09 4.98 6.06
CA SER A 460 -8.44 5.11 6.60
C SER A 460 -8.38 5.75 7.99
N GLY A 461 -9.49 6.34 8.39
CA GLY A 461 -9.61 6.90 9.72
C GLY A 461 -10.95 7.57 9.95
N SER A 462 -10.99 8.43 10.95
CA SER A 462 -12.16 9.25 11.24
C SER A 462 -11.80 10.71 11.50
N SER A 463 -12.72 11.60 11.15
CA SER A 463 -12.55 13.05 11.24
C SER A 463 -13.87 13.73 11.60
N PHE A 464 -13.76 14.84 12.34
CA PHE A 464 -14.87 15.78 12.59
C PHE A 464 -14.76 17.05 11.73
N ALA A 465 -13.69 17.17 10.94
CA ALA A 465 -13.43 18.32 10.12
C ALA A 465 -14.26 18.27 8.84
N ALA A 466 -14.83 19.43 8.47
CA ALA A 466 -15.54 19.58 7.21
C ALA A 466 -14.61 19.79 6.01
N ASP A 467 -13.37 20.19 6.28
CA ASP A 467 -12.39 20.66 5.31
C ASP A 467 -11.19 19.71 5.15
N LEU A 468 -11.41 18.40 5.34
CA LEU A 468 -10.39 17.37 5.17
C LEU A 468 -9.93 17.21 3.70
N MET A 469 -10.73 17.68 2.74
CA MET A 469 -10.49 17.51 1.30
C MET A 469 -9.25 18.28 0.83
N ARG A 470 -8.24 17.56 0.33
CA ARG A 470 -6.96 18.15 -0.14
C ARG A 470 -6.90 18.29 -1.66
N VAL A 471 -7.73 17.54 -2.38
CA VAL A 471 -7.78 17.51 -3.84
C VAL A 471 -9.23 17.43 -4.32
N GLU A 472 -9.51 17.91 -5.53
CA GLU A 472 -10.86 17.93 -6.12
C GLU A 472 -11.27 16.57 -6.73
N SER A 473 -11.03 15.48 -6.01
CA SER A 473 -11.35 14.10 -6.39
C SER A 473 -12.13 13.40 -5.27
N GLY A 474 -12.59 12.18 -5.52
CA GLY A 474 -13.32 11.38 -4.54
C GLY A 474 -14.83 11.48 -4.72
N PHE A 475 -15.52 10.39 -4.39
CA PHE A 475 -16.96 10.24 -4.59
C PHE A 475 -17.79 11.07 -3.60
N ASP A 476 -17.28 11.28 -2.38
CA ASP A 476 -17.92 12.11 -1.36
C ASP A 476 -16.95 13.21 -0.87
N ARG A 477 -17.43 14.44 -0.97
CA ARG A 477 -16.64 15.66 -0.75
C ARG A 477 -17.27 16.57 0.30
N GLU A 478 -18.42 16.17 0.84
CA GLU A 478 -19.16 16.95 1.83
C GLU A 478 -19.18 16.16 3.13
N ALA A 479 -18.48 16.66 4.14
CA ALA A 479 -18.61 16.12 5.48
C ALA A 479 -20.03 16.29 6.01
N SER A 480 -20.42 15.37 6.88
CA SER A 480 -21.58 15.55 7.74
C SER A 480 -21.28 16.55 8.86
N GLU A 481 -22.30 16.89 9.65
CA GLU A 481 -22.12 17.65 10.91
C GLU A 481 -21.61 16.75 12.07
N LYS A 482 -21.22 15.50 11.78
CA LYS A 482 -20.79 14.47 12.74
C LYS A 482 -19.46 13.86 12.29
N GLU A 483 -18.92 12.96 13.10
CA GLU A 483 -17.70 12.20 12.74
C GLU A 483 -17.94 11.38 11.48
N ASN A 484 -17.08 11.53 10.48
CA ASN A 484 -17.10 10.72 9.27
C ASN A 484 -15.87 9.84 9.17
N GLY A 485 -16.02 8.68 8.54
CA GLY A 485 -14.90 7.94 8.02
C GLY A 485 -14.24 8.74 6.90
N PHE A 486 -12.94 8.56 6.69
CA PHE A 486 -12.26 9.08 5.51
C PHE A 486 -11.39 8.01 4.86
N LEU A 487 -11.09 8.23 3.59
CA LEU A 487 -10.07 7.51 2.84
C LEU A 487 -9.13 8.49 2.15
N PHE A 488 -7.83 8.21 2.21
CA PHE A 488 -6.80 8.92 1.43
C PHE A 488 -6.01 7.92 0.61
N ARG A 489 -5.65 8.33 -0.60
CA ARG A 489 -4.69 7.64 -1.45
C ARG A 489 -3.53 8.57 -1.74
N VAL A 490 -2.33 8.12 -1.39
CA VAL A 490 -1.11 8.92 -1.42
C VAL A 490 -0.08 8.23 -2.31
N ALA A 491 0.48 8.96 -3.26
CA ALA A 491 1.72 8.56 -3.92
C ALA A 491 2.86 8.83 -2.93
N THR A 492 3.64 7.81 -2.57
CA THR A 492 4.72 7.94 -1.57
C THR A 492 5.87 8.81 -2.06
N ASP A 493 6.08 8.83 -3.37
CA ASP A 493 6.90 9.81 -4.06
C ASP A 493 6.26 10.18 -5.40
N SER A 494 5.95 11.47 -5.60
CA SER A 494 5.43 11.99 -6.87
C SER A 494 6.53 12.51 -7.79
N SER A 495 7.80 12.45 -7.39
CA SER A 495 8.92 12.83 -8.26
C SER A 495 8.98 11.89 -9.46
N GLY A 496 9.44 12.38 -10.62
CA GLY A 496 9.60 11.54 -11.80
C GLY A 496 10.97 10.88 -11.83
N PRO A 497 11.14 9.75 -12.56
CA PRO A 497 12.42 9.07 -12.64
C PRO A 497 13.57 9.98 -13.05
N ARG A 498 14.76 9.67 -12.55
CA ARG A 498 15.99 10.29 -13.04
C ARG A 498 16.27 9.83 -14.46
N ALA A 499 16.52 10.81 -15.33
CA ALA A 499 16.68 10.57 -16.74
C ALA A 499 18.00 9.86 -17.09
N GLY A 500 17.93 8.93 -18.04
CA GLY A 500 19.06 8.16 -18.54
C GLY A 500 19.63 8.70 -19.86
N THR A 501 20.19 7.79 -20.66
CA THR A 501 20.77 8.09 -21.98
C THR A 501 19.93 7.49 -23.11
N VAL A 502 19.84 8.20 -24.24
CA VAL A 502 19.10 7.77 -25.44
C VAL A 502 20.01 7.84 -26.66
N ASN A 503 20.06 6.74 -27.42
CA ASN A 503 20.78 6.64 -28.68
C ASN A 503 19.83 6.32 -29.83
N LEU A 504 20.24 6.69 -31.03
CA LEU A 504 19.49 6.44 -32.26
C LEU A 504 20.43 5.91 -33.35
N ALA A 505 20.02 4.83 -34.01
CA ALA A 505 20.76 4.21 -35.12
C ALA A 505 19.81 3.83 -36.25
N ARG A 506 20.33 3.63 -37.47
CA ARG A 506 19.59 3.10 -38.62
C ARG A 506 19.95 1.64 -38.83
N ASN A 507 18.96 0.77 -39.00
CA ASN A 507 19.18 -0.64 -39.29
C ASN A 507 19.45 -0.91 -40.80
N SER A 508 19.76 -2.16 -41.15
CA SER A 508 20.07 -2.55 -42.54
C SER A 508 18.90 -2.42 -43.51
N GLU A 509 17.67 -2.45 -43.02
CA GLU A 509 16.44 -2.30 -43.79
C GLU A 509 16.05 -0.82 -43.97
N GLY A 510 16.72 0.08 -43.25
CA GLY A 510 16.60 1.52 -43.38
C GLY A 510 15.68 2.19 -42.36
N HIS A 511 15.19 1.44 -41.37
CA HIS A 511 14.39 1.94 -40.27
C HIS A 511 15.26 2.53 -39.15
N MET A 512 14.71 3.47 -38.41
CA MET A 512 15.35 4.05 -37.23
C MET A 512 15.06 3.21 -35.99
N THR A 513 16.10 2.88 -35.24
CA THR A 513 16.04 2.16 -33.97
C THR A 513 16.55 3.06 -32.84
N ALA A 514 15.68 3.32 -31.86
CA ALA A 514 16.01 4.01 -30.63
C ALA A 514 16.38 2.98 -29.56
N THR A 515 17.43 3.26 -28.79
CA THR A 515 17.89 2.44 -27.65
C THR A 515 18.15 3.33 -26.45
N TRP A 516 17.80 2.91 -25.24
CA TRP A 516 18.00 3.71 -24.03
C TRP A 516 18.44 2.88 -22.83
N SER A 517 19.06 3.54 -21.86
CA SER A 517 19.58 2.91 -20.63
C SER A 517 19.80 3.94 -19.52
N GLY A 518 19.89 3.48 -18.27
CA GLY A 518 20.32 4.31 -17.14
C GLY A 518 19.24 5.24 -16.56
N PHE A 519 17.97 5.03 -16.90
CA PHE A 519 16.85 5.63 -16.17
C PHE A 519 16.70 4.89 -14.84
N VAL A 520 16.51 5.62 -13.74
CA VAL A 520 16.44 5.07 -12.39
C VAL A 520 15.42 5.87 -11.56
N ASP A 521 14.67 5.15 -10.74
CA ASP A 521 13.74 5.65 -9.74
C ASP A 521 13.91 4.69 -8.56
N ASP A 522 14.63 5.12 -7.52
CA ASP A 522 15.01 4.23 -6.41
C ASP A 522 13.81 4.02 -5.45
N GLU A 523 12.87 4.95 -5.51
CA GLU A 523 11.73 5.12 -4.61
C GLU A 523 10.54 4.25 -5.01
N THR A 524 10.15 4.27 -6.28
CA THR A 524 8.94 3.61 -6.80
C THR A 524 9.18 2.72 -8.01
N ASP A 525 10.44 2.56 -8.43
CA ASP A 525 10.89 1.86 -9.64
C ASP A 525 10.41 2.47 -10.97
N VAL A 526 11.26 2.35 -12.00
CA VAL A 526 10.86 2.64 -13.37
C VAL A 526 10.03 1.48 -13.88
N VAL A 527 8.75 1.73 -14.13
CA VAL A 527 7.85 0.71 -14.66
C VAL A 527 7.82 0.75 -16.18
N GLY A 528 7.91 1.91 -16.86
CA GLY A 528 7.76 1.94 -18.31
C GLY A 528 8.41 3.13 -19.01
N TYR A 529 8.24 3.20 -20.33
CA TYR A 529 8.83 4.25 -21.16
C TYR A 529 7.83 4.77 -22.20
N GLU A 530 7.88 6.06 -22.44
CA GLU A 530 7.23 6.73 -23.57
C GLU A 530 8.32 7.19 -24.55
N TRP A 531 8.13 6.91 -25.84
CA TRP A 531 9.11 7.22 -26.88
C TRP A 531 8.48 7.89 -28.11
N ALA A 532 9.30 8.65 -28.84
CA ALA A 532 8.94 9.23 -30.14
C ALA A 532 10.19 9.37 -31.02
N ILE A 533 10.02 9.26 -32.34
CA ILE A 533 11.05 9.62 -33.32
C ILE A 533 10.51 10.79 -34.16
N SER A 534 11.26 11.88 -34.23
CA SER A 534 10.89 13.06 -35.01
C SER A 534 12.09 13.73 -35.66
N THR A 535 11.83 14.67 -36.56
CA THR A 535 12.85 15.48 -37.23
C THR A 535 13.33 16.67 -36.40
N LYS A 536 12.69 16.92 -35.25
CA LYS A 536 13.02 17.99 -34.32
C LYS A 536 13.77 17.45 -33.11
N GLY A 537 14.92 18.05 -32.80
CA GLY A 537 15.65 17.76 -31.57
C GLY A 537 15.09 18.52 -30.35
N GLY A 538 15.71 18.33 -29.19
CA GLY A 538 15.25 18.92 -27.93
C GLY A 538 14.15 18.10 -27.25
N ALA A 539 13.53 18.63 -26.19
CA ALA A 539 12.63 17.85 -25.33
C ALA A 539 11.21 17.65 -25.87
N GLU A 540 10.83 18.36 -26.93
CA GLU A 540 9.45 18.40 -27.45
C GLU A 540 9.41 17.88 -28.90
N PRO A 541 9.06 16.59 -29.11
CA PRO A 541 8.95 16.01 -30.44
C PRO A 541 7.77 16.63 -31.23
N GLU A 542 7.84 16.53 -32.57
CA GLU A 542 6.75 16.96 -33.46
C GLU A 542 5.57 15.96 -33.50
N VAL A 543 5.77 14.77 -32.95
CA VAL A 543 4.80 13.68 -32.94
C VAL A 543 4.47 13.28 -31.49
N PRO A 544 3.25 12.78 -31.23
CA PRO A 544 2.89 12.27 -29.90
C PRO A 544 3.79 11.12 -29.47
N PHE A 545 4.04 11.03 -28.16
CA PHE A 545 4.70 9.87 -27.58
C PHE A 545 3.85 8.60 -27.73
N GLN A 546 4.54 7.48 -27.92
CA GLN A 546 3.98 6.14 -27.88
C GLN A 546 4.49 5.41 -26.63
N PHE A 547 3.64 4.58 -26.04
CA PHE A 547 4.05 3.75 -24.92
C PHE A 547 4.87 2.55 -25.43
N ALA A 548 6.07 2.38 -24.90
CA ALA A 548 6.83 1.13 -24.98
C ALA A 548 6.47 0.28 -23.74
N ASP A 549 6.48 -1.04 -23.89
CA ASP A 549 6.16 -1.92 -22.75
C ASP A 549 7.14 -1.74 -21.57
N PHE A 550 6.80 -2.37 -20.44
CA PHE A 550 7.42 -2.13 -19.14
C PHE A 550 8.90 -2.60 -19.01
N VAL A 551 9.45 -3.32 -20.01
CA VAL A 551 10.85 -3.78 -20.00
C VAL A 551 11.63 -3.36 -21.25
N THR A 552 10.94 -2.75 -22.22
CA THR A 552 11.54 -2.37 -23.48
C THR A 552 12.56 -1.25 -23.27
N THR A 553 13.78 -1.51 -23.75
CA THR A 553 14.88 -0.54 -23.82
C THR A 553 15.27 -0.21 -25.25
N THR A 554 14.55 -0.75 -26.23
CA THR A 554 14.84 -0.62 -27.65
C THR A 554 13.57 -0.70 -28.48
N VAL A 555 13.33 0.27 -29.37
CA VAL A 555 12.21 0.25 -30.31
C VAL A 555 12.67 0.63 -31.71
N THR A 556 12.11 -0.03 -32.72
CA THR A 556 12.34 0.29 -34.13
C THR A 556 11.09 0.90 -34.74
N ALA A 557 11.22 2.05 -35.40
CA ALA A 557 10.13 2.69 -36.12
C ALA A 557 9.68 1.84 -37.31
N SER A 558 8.37 1.81 -37.57
CA SER A 558 7.79 1.08 -38.70
C SER A 558 8.11 1.72 -40.05
N GLU A 559 8.34 3.03 -40.09
CA GLU A 559 8.61 3.77 -41.32
C GLU A 559 10.10 3.73 -41.69
N VAL A 560 10.39 3.67 -42.99
CA VAL A 560 11.75 3.74 -43.52
C VAL A 560 12.22 5.19 -43.48
N ALA A 561 13.45 5.41 -43.01
CA ALA A 561 14.00 6.74 -42.85
C ALA A 561 14.37 7.37 -44.21
N GLU A 562 13.98 8.63 -44.41
CA GLU A 562 14.24 9.35 -45.66
C GLU A 562 15.71 9.78 -45.78
N PRO A 563 16.38 9.52 -46.92
CA PRO A 563 17.75 9.99 -47.15
C PRO A 563 17.88 11.52 -47.08
N GLY A 564 18.91 12.00 -46.39
CA GLY A 564 19.17 13.43 -46.18
C GLY A 564 18.44 14.05 -44.99
N THR A 565 17.52 13.31 -44.37
CA THR A 565 16.75 13.78 -43.21
C THR A 565 17.47 13.43 -41.91
N THR A 566 17.44 14.35 -40.94
CA THR A 566 17.96 14.11 -39.58
C THR A 566 16.83 13.75 -38.65
N TYR A 567 16.93 12.59 -38.00
CA TYR A 567 15.96 12.12 -37.01
C TYR A 567 16.54 12.15 -35.61
N TYR A 568 15.68 12.33 -34.62
CA TYR A 568 15.98 12.30 -33.18
C TYR A 568 15.03 11.33 -32.50
N ALA A 569 15.55 10.50 -31.59
CA ALA A 569 14.75 9.73 -30.67
C ALA A 569 14.56 10.51 -29.37
N HIS A 570 13.34 10.49 -28.85
CA HIS A 570 12.89 11.14 -27.63
C HIS A 570 12.38 10.05 -26.70
N VAL A 571 12.84 10.02 -25.45
CA VAL A 571 12.39 9.03 -24.46
C VAL A 571 12.19 9.72 -23.11
N ARG A 572 11.13 9.32 -22.41
CA ARG A 572 10.93 9.60 -20.99
C ARG A 572 10.49 8.32 -20.27
N ALA A 573 10.99 8.13 -19.06
CA ALA A 573 10.61 7.02 -18.20
C ALA A 573 9.36 7.36 -17.38
N ILE A 574 8.62 6.33 -16.97
CA ILE A 574 7.44 6.40 -16.12
C ILE A 574 7.70 5.54 -14.88
N ASN A 575 7.45 6.07 -13.69
CA ASN A 575 7.53 5.30 -12.45
C ASN A 575 6.19 4.67 -12.02
N ALA A 576 6.18 3.89 -10.94
CA ALA A 576 4.98 3.14 -10.54
C ALA A 576 3.78 4.02 -10.19
N VAL A 577 4.00 5.28 -9.80
CA VAL A 577 2.91 6.25 -9.52
C VAL A 577 2.49 7.08 -10.75
N GLY A 578 3.09 6.82 -11.92
CA GLY A 578 2.78 7.52 -13.18
C GLY A 578 3.55 8.83 -13.40
N GLY A 579 4.49 9.16 -12.51
CA GLY A 579 5.43 10.27 -12.64
C GLY A 579 6.36 10.05 -13.83
N ARG A 580 6.69 11.14 -14.54
CA ARG A 580 7.49 11.10 -15.77
C ARG A 580 8.84 11.76 -15.57
N SER A 581 9.90 11.16 -16.10
CA SER A 581 11.20 11.80 -16.17
C SER A 581 11.15 13.03 -17.09
N PRO A 582 12.14 13.94 -17.00
CA PRO A 582 12.44 14.84 -18.09
C PRO A 582 12.63 14.06 -19.40
N THR A 583 12.16 14.62 -20.53
CA THR A 583 12.39 14.03 -21.85
C THR A 583 13.86 14.15 -22.24
N ILE A 584 14.47 13.03 -22.64
CA ILE A 584 15.83 13.00 -23.20
C ILE A 584 15.74 12.75 -24.70
N ALA A 585 16.45 13.58 -25.46
CA ALA A 585 16.65 13.40 -26.89
C ALA A 585 18.04 12.87 -27.20
N SER A 586 18.14 11.97 -28.17
CA SER A 586 19.40 11.53 -28.76
C SER A 586 20.15 12.70 -29.42
N THR A 587 21.43 12.51 -29.77
CA THR A 587 22.24 13.50 -30.51
C THR A 587 21.82 13.70 -31.97
N GLY A 588 20.83 12.94 -32.45
CA GLY A 588 20.35 12.96 -33.83
C GLY A 588 21.16 12.03 -34.75
N PHE A 589 20.49 11.54 -35.80
CA PHE A 589 21.07 10.72 -36.85
C PHE A 589 20.64 11.24 -38.22
N THR A 590 21.60 11.65 -39.06
CA THR A 590 21.34 12.06 -40.44
C THR A 590 21.45 10.86 -41.37
N VAL A 591 20.37 10.55 -42.08
CA VAL A 591 20.35 9.43 -43.03
C VAL A 591 21.23 9.78 -44.23
N PRO A 592 22.25 8.96 -44.57
CA PRO A 592 23.11 9.23 -45.71
C PRO A 592 22.32 9.25 -47.02
N VAL A 593 22.61 10.24 -47.87
CA VAL A 593 22.09 10.29 -49.25
C VAL A 593 22.90 9.29 -50.10
N PRO A 594 22.26 8.34 -50.81
CA PRO A 594 22.97 7.43 -51.70
C PRO A 594 23.72 8.25 -52.76
N VAL A 595 25.04 8.02 -52.88
CA VAL A 595 25.81 8.61 -53.96
C VAL A 595 25.36 7.97 -55.27
N PRO A 596 24.94 8.75 -56.29
CA PRO A 596 24.63 8.19 -57.59
C PRO A 596 25.89 7.50 -58.12
N VAL A 597 25.81 6.20 -58.38
CA VAL A 597 26.86 5.52 -59.14
C VAL A 597 26.88 6.19 -60.52
N PRO A 598 27.98 6.82 -60.97
CA PRO A 598 28.04 7.42 -62.29
C PRO A 598 27.73 6.33 -63.32
N GLY A 599 26.66 6.52 -64.09
CA GLY A 599 26.35 5.66 -65.21
C GLY A 599 27.54 5.68 -66.16
N GLY A 600 28.12 4.51 -66.42
CA GLY A 600 29.15 4.34 -67.43
C GLY A 600 28.60 4.72 -68.79
N GLY A 601 28.82 5.97 -69.18
CA GLY A 601 28.60 6.46 -70.53
C GLY A 601 29.95 6.57 -71.22
N ASP A 602 30.33 5.54 -71.98
CA ASP A 602 31.37 5.68 -73.00
C ASP A 602 30.70 5.93 -74.34
N GLY A 603 30.70 7.20 -74.72
CA GLY A 603 30.46 7.66 -76.08
C GLY A 603 31.68 7.34 -76.94
N GLY A 604 31.43 6.78 -78.12
CA GLY A 604 32.47 6.40 -79.07
C GLY A 604 33.24 7.59 -79.66
N THR A 605 34.47 7.30 -80.05
CA THR A 605 35.10 7.90 -81.23
C THR A 605 35.78 6.78 -82.01
N GLY A 606 35.50 6.70 -83.32
CA GLY A 606 36.16 5.77 -84.23
C GLY A 606 37.41 6.37 -84.83
N THR A 607 38.42 5.54 -85.12
CA THR A 607 38.87 5.21 -86.49
C THR A 607 40.07 4.26 -86.42
N GLY A 608 40.15 3.32 -87.37
CA GLY A 608 41.33 2.47 -87.61
C GLY A 608 40.98 0.99 -87.71
N GLY A 609 40.60 0.56 -88.92
CA GLY A 609 40.18 -0.82 -89.19
C GLY A 609 41.33 -1.81 -89.30
N GLU A 610 40.99 -3.09 -89.17
CA GLU A 610 41.32 -4.21 -90.06
C GLU A 610 40.83 -5.52 -89.40
N GLY A 611 40.23 -6.43 -90.18
CA GLY A 611 40.13 -7.86 -89.84
C GLY A 611 38.72 -8.41 -89.53
N GLU A 612 38.13 -9.03 -90.56
CA GLU A 612 37.08 -10.06 -90.56
C GLU A 612 37.33 -11.15 -89.49
N GLY A 613 36.40 -11.89 -88.89
CA GLY A 613 34.98 -12.15 -89.06
C GLY A 613 34.61 -13.36 -88.16
N GLU A 614 33.31 -13.51 -87.85
CA GLU A 614 32.65 -14.66 -87.17
C GLU A 614 33.00 -14.84 -85.67
N GLY A 615 32.11 -15.14 -84.73
CA GLY A 615 30.69 -15.44 -84.71
C GLY A 615 30.32 -15.77 -83.24
N GLU A 616 29.08 -15.45 -82.88
CA GLU A 616 28.30 -15.95 -81.74
C GLU A 616 28.85 -15.91 -80.30
N VAL A 617 28.23 -15.00 -79.53
CA VAL A 617 27.56 -15.22 -78.22
C VAL A 617 27.77 -16.60 -77.60
N LEU A 618 28.19 -16.64 -76.32
CA LEU A 618 27.56 -17.40 -75.23
C LEU A 618 28.28 -17.14 -73.89
N SER A 619 27.48 -16.99 -72.85
CA SER A 619 27.86 -17.03 -71.43
C SER A 619 28.64 -18.30 -71.05
N PRO A 620 29.37 -18.31 -69.93
CA PRO A 620 29.10 -19.38 -68.95
C PRO A 620 29.28 -18.89 -67.49
N LEU A 621 28.27 -18.93 -66.62
CA LEU A 621 27.90 -20.12 -65.83
C LEU A 621 28.63 -21.41 -66.22
N GLY A 622 29.46 -21.92 -65.32
CA GLY A 622 29.95 -23.29 -65.29
C GLY A 622 30.37 -23.61 -63.85
N TRP A 623 29.45 -24.11 -63.02
CA TRP A 623 29.34 -25.53 -62.66
C TRP A 623 30.55 -25.99 -61.83
N GLY A 624 30.42 -26.62 -60.67
CA GLY A 624 29.30 -27.36 -60.10
C GLY A 624 29.86 -28.57 -59.35
N CYS A 625 28.97 -29.20 -58.58
CA CYS A 625 29.13 -30.51 -57.90
C CYS A 625 29.95 -30.48 -56.60
N GLY A 626 29.48 -31.04 -55.47
CA GLY A 626 28.29 -31.84 -55.20
C GLY A 626 27.99 -31.76 -53.70
N SER A 627 26.71 -31.73 -53.32
CA SER A 627 25.91 -32.92 -52.95
C SER A 627 26.30 -33.40 -51.55
N THR A 628 25.44 -33.59 -50.57
CA THR A 628 24.01 -33.94 -50.52
C THR A 628 23.56 -33.62 -49.08
N GLY A 629 22.44 -32.94 -48.86
CA GLY A 629 21.16 -33.59 -48.58
C GLY A 629 20.85 -33.44 -47.08
N GLY A 630 19.68 -33.05 -46.61
CA GLY A 630 18.40 -32.78 -47.24
C GLY A 630 17.35 -32.73 -46.13
N GLY A 631 16.34 -31.87 -46.31
CA GLY A 631 15.13 -31.78 -45.50
C GLY A 631 15.27 -30.87 -44.27
N GLY A 632 14.60 -29.73 -44.15
CA GLY A 632 13.50 -29.17 -44.90
C GLY A 632 12.44 -28.62 -43.93
N VAL A 633 12.25 -27.29 -43.99
CA VAL A 633 10.99 -26.49 -43.99
C VAL A 633 9.89 -26.86 -42.97
N ALA A 634 9.16 -25.95 -42.31
CA ALA A 634 8.86 -24.52 -42.44
C ALA A 634 8.32 -24.09 -41.04
N GLY A 635 8.34 -22.85 -40.55
CA GLY A 635 7.86 -21.61 -41.18
C GLY A 635 6.38 -21.36 -40.83
N ALA A 636 6.12 -20.59 -39.77
CA ALA A 636 4.89 -19.82 -39.44
C ALA A 636 5.16 -19.14 -38.07
N LEU A 637 5.18 -17.83 -37.82
CA LEU A 637 4.38 -16.67 -38.24
C LEU A 637 2.86 -16.83 -38.00
N GLY A 638 2.36 -16.07 -37.02
CA GLY A 638 0.95 -15.94 -36.64
C GLY A 638 0.85 -15.38 -35.21
N LEU A 639 0.99 -14.07 -34.99
CA LEU A 639 -0.06 -13.04 -34.98
C LEU A 639 -1.24 -13.31 -34.01
N LEU A 640 -1.36 -12.34 -33.11
CA LEU A 640 -2.40 -12.00 -32.13
C LEU A 640 -3.84 -12.15 -32.65
N ALA A 641 -4.76 -12.57 -31.78
CA ALA A 641 -6.15 -12.09 -31.80
C ALA A 641 -6.81 -12.20 -30.42
N LEU A 642 -7.21 -11.02 -29.91
CA LEU A 642 -8.17 -10.79 -28.84
C LEU A 642 -9.58 -11.22 -29.33
N ALA A 643 -10.38 -11.88 -28.48
CA ALA A 643 -11.82 -12.01 -28.73
C ALA A 643 -12.62 -12.07 -27.41
N LEU A 644 -13.31 -10.97 -27.12
CA LEU A 644 -14.59 -10.98 -26.42
C LEU A 644 -15.59 -11.82 -27.21
N LEU A 645 -16.35 -12.70 -26.56
CA LEU A 645 -17.76 -12.92 -26.88
C LEU A 645 -18.49 -13.70 -25.79
N SER A 646 -19.67 -13.16 -25.52
CA SER A 646 -20.72 -13.67 -24.69
C SER A 646 -21.43 -14.88 -25.30
N SER A 647 -22.05 -15.63 -24.38
CA SER A 647 -23.34 -16.31 -24.52
C SER A 647 -23.39 -17.79 -24.95
N ARG A 648 -24.21 -18.49 -24.15
CA ARG A 648 -25.04 -19.68 -24.43
C ARG A 648 -24.47 -21.06 -24.11
N ARG A 649 -25.05 -21.60 -23.03
CA ARG A 649 -25.23 -23.02 -22.69
C ARG A 649 -25.61 -23.88 -23.91
N PRO A 650 -25.26 -25.18 -23.88
CA PRO A 650 -26.15 -26.21 -24.37
C PRO A 650 -26.76 -27.01 -23.21
N ARG A 651 -28.08 -27.19 -23.29
CA ARG A 651 -28.80 -28.30 -22.65
C ARG A 651 -28.35 -29.61 -23.27
N VAL A 652 -28.08 -30.63 -22.46
CA VAL A 652 -28.28 -32.03 -22.87
C VAL A 652 -29.13 -32.71 -21.80
N ALA A 653 -30.26 -33.24 -22.25
CA ALA A 653 -31.20 -33.99 -21.44
C ALA A 653 -30.95 -35.50 -21.60
N ARG A 654 -31.08 -36.20 -20.46
CA ARG A 654 -31.58 -37.58 -20.25
C ARG A 654 -30.97 -38.77 -21.00
N VAL A 655 -30.55 -39.76 -20.21
CA VAL A 655 -31.04 -41.14 -20.32
C VAL A 655 -31.38 -41.67 -18.91
N ARG A 656 -32.57 -42.29 -18.79
CA ARG A 656 -33.09 -43.06 -17.64
C ARG A 656 -32.64 -44.53 -17.74
N GLY A 657 -32.48 -45.21 -16.61
CA GLY A 657 -32.60 -46.67 -16.48
C GLY A 657 -32.61 -47.09 -15.00
N PRO A 658 -33.40 -48.10 -14.58
CA PRO A 658 -33.96 -48.20 -13.24
C PRO A 658 -33.26 -49.25 -12.34
N GLU A 659 -33.16 -48.96 -11.04
CA GLU A 659 -33.62 -49.76 -9.90
C GLU A 659 -33.48 -48.95 -8.61
#